data_AF-A0AA88GZ22-F1
#
_entry.id   AF-A0AA88GZ22-F1
#
_cell.length_a   1.000
_cell.length_b   1.000
_cell.length_c   1.000
_cell.angle_alpha   90.00
_cell.angle_beta   90.00
_cell.angle_gamma   90.00
#
_symmetry.space_group_name_H-M   'P 1'
#
loop_
_entity.id
_entity.type
_entity.pdbx_description
1 polymer ?
#
loop_
_entity_poly.entity_id
_entity_poly.type
_entity_poly.pdbx_seq_one_letter_code
_entity_poly.pdbx_strand_id
1 'polypeptide(L)'
;MSPILAEDLKKRNRQKSLELKEGISQGQSGCLVANIKCNSPKKVYLIHHDWLGTHVNVYVAKILLEEKMGYCVEIVDLPVNKGLEEMAKRGDKEAYAILEYWSLSRKYQYIQYVQNDKTIVDAGNLGVYGKQGWFILSFMTDQYPGIDVYREYRTDTAAKYLAVNSSSTLGRLIGPSRTWISFDQQIINNLKLKLYVEYTPSIDPEASIVNKIREANNKKKPALFYFWYPHYLFALIGIKDVYLPGYSDTCWTTYNQQNGLIDCDYPTEILKKLISPIAAQDDRLLYFFNRFAYDTKDQIEIMGDIVKKNMSVWDASCKWIKNNTNIVKYWIPMFEPQQNAIIIGLIVSSVTALLVIICFLFLIVMVSVLMHRKKVRQQLLRYAPKTLPITVVFTDIQNSTLLWNIFPDKMKTALEIHNLIIRVNIAKYKGYECKTQGDSFMIAFDNPAMALGFCLNVQKDLLLANWPLEMLNHSDTMEVKCEEQLIHRGPRVRMGIHTGSDCEIHLDKTTQRMDYIGNTVNKASKIESIAEGGRIYCSEEFVEAINHQVAHQLITMEKEADLMLENIVNKNIQFQPLGLEELSGLEGLHSIYWVMDMKSRRYIYLQQLELSTIHINTDFRYIDELKHYLYDPTSLDDKIKSNLMFEIFTIINNGYFDIPSSTTEFEGFLFSIVFHYVFERLKEENEYY
;
A
#
# COMPACT_ATOMS: atom_id res chain seq x y z
N MET A 1 78.03 -6.39 -32.34
CA MET A 1 76.64 -6.14 -31.92
C MET A 1 75.94 -5.38 -33.03
N SER A 2 74.90 -5.95 -33.64
CA SER A 2 74.12 -5.30 -34.70
C SER A 2 73.21 -4.20 -34.09
N PRO A 3 72.99 -3.07 -34.79
CA PRO A 3 72.15 -1.96 -34.30
C PRO A 3 70.70 -2.37 -33.95
N ILE A 4 70.20 -3.47 -34.52
CA ILE A 4 68.87 -4.02 -34.21
C ILE A 4 68.79 -4.53 -32.75
N LEU A 5 69.89 -5.03 -32.20
CA LEU A 5 69.96 -5.56 -30.83
C LEU A 5 69.90 -4.46 -29.77
N ALA A 6 70.43 -3.27 -30.09
CA ALA A 6 70.41 -2.11 -29.20
C ALA A 6 69.02 -1.44 -29.16
N GLU A 7 68.26 -1.55 -30.24
CA GLU A 7 66.92 -0.96 -30.36
C GLU A 7 65.85 -1.84 -29.69
N ASP A 8 65.99 -3.17 -29.76
CA ASP A 8 65.14 -4.13 -29.03
C ASP A 8 65.39 -4.09 -27.51
N LEU A 9 66.65 -3.95 -27.08
CA LEU A 9 66.99 -3.78 -25.66
C LEU A 9 66.51 -2.41 -25.13
N LYS A 10 66.54 -1.35 -25.94
CA LYS A 10 65.97 -0.04 -25.57
C LYS A 10 64.44 -0.05 -25.53
N LYS A 11 63.76 -0.75 -26.45
CA LYS A 11 62.30 -0.91 -26.43
C LYS A 11 61.86 -1.76 -25.24
N ARG A 12 62.54 -2.86 -24.95
CA ARG A 12 62.28 -3.68 -23.75
C ARG A 12 62.58 -2.95 -22.45
N ASN A 13 63.66 -2.19 -22.34
CA ASN A 13 63.90 -1.37 -21.15
C ASN A 13 62.86 -0.25 -20.99
N ARG A 14 62.32 0.29 -22.08
CA ARG A 14 61.17 1.20 -22.04
C ARG A 14 59.90 0.49 -21.57
N GLN A 15 59.65 -0.72 -22.07
CA GLN A 15 58.49 -1.55 -21.72
C GLN A 15 58.57 -2.04 -20.27
N LYS A 16 59.74 -2.46 -19.79
CA LYS A 16 60.03 -2.78 -18.39
C LYS A 16 59.89 -1.53 -17.50
N SER A 17 60.29 -0.34 -17.97
CA SER A 17 60.09 0.93 -17.24
C SER A 17 58.64 1.43 -17.24
N LEU A 18 57.82 0.95 -18.17
CA LEU A 18 56.36 1.18 -18.22
C LEU A 18 55.63 0.15 -17.34
N GLU A 19 56.08 -1.11 -17.32
CA GLU A 19 55.55 -2.19 -16.46
C GLU A 19 55.92 -1.99 -14.98
N LEU A 20 57.10 -1.42 -14.67
CA LEU A 20 57.55 -1.10 -13.29
C LEU A 20 56.90 0.17 -12.69
N LYS A 21 55.97 0.84 -13.38
CA LYS A 21 55.33 2.08 -12.91
C LYS A 21 53.84 2.01 -12.64
N GLU A 22 53.20 0.85 -12.78
CA GLU A 22 51.77 0.73 -12.46
C GLU A 22 51.55 0.07 -11.09
N GLY A 23 51.96 0.79 -10.04
CA GLY A 23 51.21 0.73 -8.79
C GLY A 23 49.85 1.37 -9.04
N ILE A 24 48.86 0.56 -9.41
CA ILE A 24 47.56 1.04 -9.90
C ILE A 24 46.82 1.80 -8.79
N SER A 25 46.73 3.12 -8.97
CA SER A 25 45.91 4.03 -8.16
C SER A 25 44.44 3.95 -8.56
N GLN A 26 43.52 4.06 -7.59
CA GLN A 26 42.07 4.18 -7.81
C GLN A 26 41.72 5.18 -8.94
N GLY A 27 40.84 4.79 -9.87
CA GLY A 27 40.29 5.70 -10.90
C GLY A 27 40.81 5.54 -12.34
N GLN A 28 41.51 4.46 -12.69
CA GLN A 28 41.82 4.13 -14.08
C GLN A 28 40.70 3.32 -14.76
N SER A 29 40.62 3.39 -16.09
CA SER A 29 39.69 2.62 -16.93
C SER A 29 40.00 1.13 -16.87
N GLY A 30 39.02 0.32 -16.45
CA GLY A 30 39.14 -1.13 -16.39
C GLY A 30 38.86 -1.82 -17.73
N CYS A 31 39.15 -3.11 -17.78
CA CYS A 31 38.85 -4.00 -18.90
C CYS A 31 37.33 -4.13 -19.15
N LEU A 32 36.58 -4.40 -18.09
CA LEU A 32 35.14 -4.71 -18.04
C LEU A 32 34.32 -3.58 -17.42
N VAL A 33 34.96 -2.64 -16.73
CA VAL A 33 34.32 -1.51 -16.05
C VAL A 33 34.98 -0.18 -16.38
N ALA A 34 34.19 0.91 -16.40
CA ALA A 34 34.70 2.23 -16.74
C ALA A 34 35.74 2.77 -15.73
N ASN A 35 35.65 2.37 -14.46
CA ASN A 35 36.61 2.72 -13.41
C ASN A 35 36.78 1.55 -12.44
N ILE A 36 38.02 1.11 -12.23
CA ILE A 36 38.33 0.05 -11.25
C ILE A 36 38.09 0.59 -9.84
N LYS A 37 37.22 -0.10 -9.09
CA LYS A 37 36.95 0.19 -7.67
C LYS A 37 37.23 -1.06 -6.84
N CYS A 38 38.41 -1.13 -6.24
CA CYS A 38 38.77 -2.18 -5.31
C CYS A 38 38.76 -1.67 -3.87
N ASN A 39 38.46 -2.56 -2.91
CA ASN A 39 38.42 -2.23 -1.49
C ASN A 39 39.81 -2.40 -0.87
N SER A 40 40.48 -1.30 -0.50
CA SER A 40 41.88 -1.30 -0.02
C SER A 40 42.18 -2.28 1.14
N PRO A 41 41.32 -2.45 2.16
CA PRO A 41 41.52 -3.51 3.17
C PRO A 41 41.42 -4.96 2.67
N LYS A 42 40.86 -5.21 1.48
CA LYS A 42 40.77 -6.54 0.86
C LYS A 42 41.85 -6.71 -0.21
N LYS A 43 43.08 -6.95 0.22
CA LYS A 43 44.23 -7.17 -0.68
C LYS A 43 44.49 -8.64 -0.96
N VAL A 44 44.88 -8.94 -2.21
CA VAL A 44 45.34 -10.25 -2.66
C VAL A 44 46.67 -10.09 -3.38
N TYR A 45 47.64 -10.91 -3.03
CA TYR A 45 48.98 -10.93 -3.60
C TYR A 45 49.10 -12.10 -4.56
N LEU A 46 49.26 -11.82 -5.86
CA LEU A 46 49.46 -12.86 -6.86
C LEU A 46 50.96 -12.97 -7.17
N ILE A 47 51.54 -14.14 -6.92
CA ILE A 47 52.96 -14.39 -7.19
C ILE A 47 53.14 -14.64 -8.68
N HIS A 48 54.11 -13.92 -9.23
CA HIS A 48 54.45 -13.90 -10.64
C HIS A 48 55.89 -14.41 -10.81
N HIS A 49 56.05 -15.54 -11.51
CA HIS A 49 57.36 -16.13 -11.82
C HIS A 49 57.91 -15.67 -13.17
N ASP A 50 59.17 -16.03 -13.45
CA ASP A 50 59.97 -15.46 -14.52
C ASP A 50 59.66 -16.02 -15.95
N TRP A 51 58.46 -16.55 -16.19
CA TRP A 51 58.01 -17.02 -17.51
C TRP A 51 56.59 -16.54 -17.87
N LEU A 52 56.32 -16.34 -19.16
CA LEU A 52 55.11 -15.68 -19.66
C LEU A 52 53.83 -16.44 -19.33
N GLY A 53 53.87 -17.77 -19.26
CA GLY A 53 52.71 -18.60 -18.91
C GLY A 53 52.09 -18.21 -17.58
N THR A 54 52.90 -18.00 -16.54
CA THR A 54 52.39 -17.54 -15.23
C THR A 54 51.90 -16.09 -15.29
N HIS A 55 52.45 -15.24 -16.14
CA HIS A 55 52.02 -13.84 -16.29
C HIS A 55 50.57 -13.81 -16.77
N VAL A 56 50.28 -14.58 -17.82
CA VAL A 56 48.93 -14.73 -18.36
C VAL A 56 47.93 -15.18 -17.27
N ASN A 57 48.26 -16.22 -16.51
CA ASN A 57 47.37 -16.72 -15.45
C ASN A 57 47.10 -15.65 -14.39
N VAL A 58 48.14 -14.92 -13.95
CA VAL A 58 48.06 -13.86 -12.95
C VAL A 58 47.21 -12.70 -13.43
N TYR A 59 47.38 -12.24 -14.67
CA TYR A 59 46.63 -11.10 -15.20
C TYR A 59 45.16 -11.42 -15.47
N VAL A 60 44.83 -12.64 -15.93
CA VAL A 60 43.43 -13.08 -16.03
C VAL A 60 42.77 -13.06 -14.64
N ALA A 61 43.45 -13.60 -13.62
CA ALA A 61 42.91 -13.59 -12.26
C ALA A 61 42.80 -12.18 -11.68
N LYS A 62 43.81 -11.33 -11.90
CA LYS A 62 43.84 -9.93 -11.44
C LYS A 62 42.63 -9.14 -11.93
N ILE A 63 42.35 -9.17 -13.24
CA ILE A 63 41.20 -8.46 -13.84
C ILE A 63 39.89 -8.87 -13.15
N LEU A 64 39.68 -10.16 -12.94
CA LEU A 64 38.44 -10.68 -12.36
C LEU A 64 38.32 -10.34 -10.86
N LEU A 65 39.40 -10.50 -10.11
CA LEU A 65 39.43 -10.18 -8.69
C LEU A 65 39.16 -8.69 -8.45
N GLU A 66 39.74 -7.81 -9.25
CA GLU A 66 39.59 -6.35 -9.13
C GLU A 66 38.24 -5.86 -9.63
N GLU A 67 37.81 -6.27 -10.83
CA GLU A 67 36.67 -5.66 -11.50
C GLU A 67 35.34 -6.39 -11.25
N LYS A 68 35.37 -7.66 -10.84
CA LYS A 68 34.17 -8.45 -10.55
C LYS A 68 34.01 -8.79 -9.07
N MET A 69 35.10 -8.90 -8.33
CA MET A 69 35.04 -9.32 -6.92
C MET A 69 35.43 -8.20 -5.91
N GLY A 70 35.97 -7.09 -6.41
CA GLY A 70 36.30 -5.90 -5.62
C GLY A 70 37.51 -6.03 -4.69
N TYR A 71 38.37 -7.03 -4.90
CA TYR A 71 39.65 -7.18 -4.20
C TYR A 71 40.73 -6.34 -4.87
N CYS A 72 41.60 -5.68 -4.12
CA CYS A 72 42.77 -5.02 -4.71
C CYS A 72 43.87 -6.07 -4.91
N VAL A 73 44.45 -6.14 -6.11
CA VAL A 73 45.46 -7.16 -6.42
C VAL A 73 46.83 -6.53 -6.61
N GLU A 74 47.79 -7.02 -5.84
CA GLU A 74 49.20 -6.67 -5.96
C GLU A 74 49.97 -7.85 -6.57
N ILE A 75 50.75 -7.58 -7.62
CA ILE A 75 51.58 -8.59 -8.26
C ILE A 75 52.94 -8.61 -7.56
N VAL A 76 53.39 -9.79 -7.15
CA VAL A 76 54.67 -9.98 -6.45
C VAL A 76 55.59 -10.80 -7.34
N ASP A 77 56.55 -10.13 -7.97
CA ASP A 77 57.57 -10.76 -8.81
C ASP A 77 58.58 -11.52 -7.96
N LEU A 78 58.60 -12.85 -8.09
CA LEU A 78 59.54 -13.70 -7.39
C LEU A 78 60.03 -14.86 -8.27
N PRO A 79 61.32 -15.19 -8.19
CA PRO A 79 61.81 -16.41 -8.81
C PRO A 79 61.13 -17.64 -8.19
N VAL A 80 61.06 -18.71 -8.97
CA VAL A 80 60.37 -19.98 -8.67
C VAL A 80 60.75 -20.56 -7.31
N ASN A 81 62.03 -20.48 -6.96
CA ASN A 81 62.59 -21.00 -5.72
C ASN A 81 62.25 -20.15 -4.48
N LYS A 82 61.68 -18.95 -4.65
CA LYS A 82 61.29 -18.04 -3.55
C LYS A 82 59.79 -17.92 -3.34
N GLY A 83 58.96 -18.20 -4.35
CA GLY A 83 57.50 -18.05 -4.23
C GLY A 83 56.86 -18.82 -3.08
N LEU A 84 57.20 -20.11 -2.91
CA LEU A 84 56.66 -20.92 -1.80
C LEU A 84 57.17 -20.45 -0.44
N GLU A 85 58.44 -20.05 -0.34
CA GLU A 85 59.04 -19.56 0.91
C GLU A 85 58.33 -18.28 1.38
N GLU A 86 58.08 -17.34 0.45
CA GLU A 86 57.38 -16.09 0.78
C GLU A 86 55.91 -16.35 1.16
N MET A 87 55.21 -17.20 0.40
CA MET A 87 53.83 -17.57 0.73
C MET A 87 53.72 -18.27 2.08
N ALA A 88 54.65 -19.19 2.40
CA ALA A 88 54.64 -19.87 3.70
C ALA A 88 54.95 -18.91 4.86
N LYS A 89 55.78 -17.90 4.62
CA LYS A 89 56.20 -16.92 5.64
C LYS A 89 55.12 -15.88 5.97
N ARG A 90 54.33 -15.44 4.97
CA ARG A 90 53.33 -14.37 5.14
C ARG A 90 51.88 -14.81 4.96
N GLY A 91 51.68 -16.02 4.46
CA GLY A 91 50.36 -16.54 4.11
C GLY A 91 49.42 -16.76 5.29
N ASP A 92 49.94 -16.69 6.51
CA ASP A 92 49.19 -16.67 7.77
C ASP A 92 48.53 -15.32 8.07
N LYS A 93 48.94 -14.25 7.38
CA LYS A 93 48.44 -12.87 7.57
C LYS A 93 47.88 -12.24 6.30
N GLU A 94 48.40 -12.64 5.14
CA GLU A 94 48.09 -12.03 3.86
C GLU A 94 47.57 -13.08 2.86
N ALA A 95 46.61 -12.69 2.02
CA ALA A 95 46.06 -13.56 0.98
C ALA A 95 47.04 -13.65 -0.20
N TYR A 96 47.72 -14.78 -0.36
CA TYR A 96 48.66 -15.04 -1.45
C TYR A 96 48.15 -16.15 -2.37
N ALA A 97 48.51 -16.10 -3.66
CA ALA A 97 48.28 -17.21 -4.59
C ALA A 97 49.41 -17.38 -5.62
N ILE A 98 49.73 -18.63 -5.93
CA ILE A 98 50.54 -19.07 -7.08
C ILE A 98 49.59 -19.81 -8.01
N LEU A 99 49.42 -19.31 -9.22
CA LEU A 99 48.43 -19.86 -10.15
C LEU A 99 48.98 -20.93 -11.08
N GLU A 100 50.31 -21.07 -11.16
CA GLU A 100 50.98 -22.08 -11.95
C GLU A 100 52.03 -22.83 -11.13
N TYR A 101 51.67 -24.01 -10.63
CA TYR A 101 52.55 -24.84 -9.83
C TYR A 101 52.76 -26.22 -10.46
N TRP A 102 54.03 -26.54 -10.72
CA TRP A 102 54.51 -27.82 -11.25
C TRP A 102 54.74 -28.80 -10.08
N SER A 103 53.71 -29.55 -9.71
CA SER A 103 53.65 -30.30 -8.45
C SER A 103 54.45 -31.60 -8.47
N LEU A 104 54.52 -32.29 -9.60
CA LEU A 104 55.22 -33.57 -9.69
C LEU A 104 56.74 -33.39 -9.76
N SER A 105 57.23 -32.38 -10.49
CA SER A 105 58.67 -32.08 -10.50
C SER A 105 59.15 -31.43 -9.20
N ARG A 106 58.22 -30.83 -8.43
CA ARG A 106 58.50 -30.21 -7.13
C ARG A 106 57.80 -30.96 -5.98
N LYS A 107 57.67 -32.29 -6.10
CA LYS A 107 56.95 -33.17 -5.18
C LYS A 107 57.41 -33.02 -3.73
N TYR A 108 58.72 -32.91 -3.51
CA TYR A 108 59.26 -32.69 -2.17
C TYR A 108 58.70 -31.43 -1.50
N GLN A 109 58.76 -30.28 -2.19
CA GLN A 109 58.28 -29.01 -1.66
C GLN A 109 56.76 -29.02 -1.46
N TYR A 110 56.03 -29.66 -2.37
CA TYR A 110 54.58 -29.81 -2.25
C TYR A 110 54.22 -30.59 -0.98
N ILE A 111 54.85 -31.76 -0.75
CA ILE A 111 54.62 -32.55 0.46
C ILE A 111 54.99 -31.74 1.71
N GLN A 112 56.12 -31.07 1.70
CA GLN A 112 56.58 -30.26 2.83
C GLN A 112 55.57 -29.15 3.18
N TYR A 113 55.28 -28.23 2.25
CA TYR A 113 54.49 -27.04 2.56
C TYR A 113 52.97 -27.29 2.64
N VAL A 114 52.45 -28.21 1.83
CA VAL A 114 50.99 -28.44 1.71
C VAL A 114 50.52 -29.55 2.64
N GLN A 115 51.25 -30.67 2.73
CA GLN A 115 50.79 -31.85 3.48
C GLN A 115 51.31 -31.85 4.92
N ASN A 116 52.60 -31.63 5.11
CA ASN A 116 53.25 -31.72 6.41
C ASN A 116 53.06 -30.43 7.22
N ASP A 117 53.59 -29.31 6.71
CA ASP A 117 53.62 -28.02 7.43
C ASP A 117 52.25 -27.33 7.39
N LYS A 118 51.43 -27.62 6.36
CA LYS A 118 50.11 -27.02 6.11
C LYS A 118 50.12 -25.48 6.10
N THR A 119 51.24 -24.89 5.70
CA THR A 119 51.43 -23.44 5.56
C THR A 119 50.90 -22.93 4.22
N ILE A 120 50.56 -23.83 3.30
CA ILE A 120 50.00 -23.56 1.98
C ILE A 120 48.82 -24.52 1.72
N VAL A 121 47.79 -24.05 1.04
CA VAL A 121 46.58 -24.80 0.70
C VAL A 121 46.54 -25.09 -0.81
N ASP A 122 46.23 -26.33 -1.19
CA ASP A 122 46.00 -26.72 -2.59
C ASP A 122 44.61 -26.24 -3.04
N ALA A 123 44.57 -25.37 -4.06
CA ALA A 123 43.34 -24.82 -4.63
C ALA A 123 42.92 -25.55 -5.93
N GLY A 124 43.38 -26.77 -6.12
CA GLY A 124 43.04 -27.63 -7.24
C GLY A 124 43.79 -27.31 -8.53
N ASN A 125 43.32 -27.91 -9.61
CA ASN A 125 43.98 -27.87 -10.91
C ASN A 125 43.68 -26.57 -11.65
N LEU A 126 44.70 -25.96 -12.27
CA LEU A 126 44.57 -24.84 -13.21
C LEU A 126 43.90 -25.28 -14.53
N GLY A 127 44.02 -26.56 -14.90
CA GLY A 127 43.48 -27.11 -16.15
C GLY A 127 44.49 -27.13 -17.31
N VAL A 128 45.57 -26.35 -17.20
CA VAL A 128 46.69 -26.36 -18.15
C VAL A 128 47.50 -27.65 -18.02
N TYR A 129 47.62 -28.40 -19.12
CA TYR A 129 48.52 -29.53 -19.25
C TYR A 129 49.97 -29.07 -19.43
N GLY A 130 50.81 -29.38 -18.44
CA GLY A 130 52.23 -29.08 -18.40
C GLY A 130 53.10 -30.29 -18.74
N LYS A 131 54.10 -30.08 -19.59
CA LYS A 131 55.22 -31.00 -19.83
C LYS A 131 56.51 -30.19 -19.84
N GLN A 132 57.50 -30.57 -19.07
CA GLN A 132 58.86 -30.02 -19.19
C GLN A 132 59.81 -31.15 -19.55
N GLY A 133 61.00 -30.82 -20.04
CA GLY A 133 61.96 -31.84 -20.44
C GLY A 133 62.97 -31.32 -21.45
N TRP A 134 63.57 -32.25 -22.19
CA TRP A 134 64.60 -31.95 -23.16
C TRP A 134 64.04 -31.98 -24.57
N PHE A 135 64.49 -31.01 -25.37
CA PHE A 135 64.00 -30.80 -26.71
C PHE A 135 65.14 -30.48 -27.67
N ILE A 136 64.90 -30.77 -28.94
CA ILE A 136 65.77 -30.44 -30.07
C ILE A 136 64.96 -29.74 -31.17
N LEU A 137 65.66 -29.14 -32.12
CA LEU A 137 65.02 -28.55 -33.30
C LEU A 137 64.72 -29.64 -34.33
N SER A 138 63.55 -29.62 -34.97
CA SER A 138 63.07 -30.71 -35.83
C SER A 138 64.03 -31.10 -36.95
N PHE A 139 64.78 -30.14 -37.52
CA PHE A 139 65.74 -30.44 -38.60
C PHE A 139 66.91 -31.33 -38.14
N MET A 140 67.18 -31.39 -36.83
CA MET A 140 68.29 -32.19 -36.29
C MET A 140 68.05 -33.68 -36.49
N THR A 141 66.79 -34.16 -36.47
CA THR A 141 66.50 -35.58 -36.72
C THR A 141 66.77 -35.97 -38.17
N ASP A 142 66.69 -35.03 -39.10
CA ASP A 142 66.98 -35.27 -40.51
C ASP A 142 68.49 -35.29 -40.77
N GLN A 143 69.23 -34.44 -40.05
CA GLN A 143 70.69 -34.36 -40.13
C GLN A 143 71.41 -35.46 -39.34
N TYR A 144 70.81 -35.88 -38.22
CA TYR A 144 71.36 -36.90 -37.32
C TYR A 144 70.21 -37.78 -36.79
N PRO A 145 69.80 -38.81 -37.55
CA PRO A 145 68.77 -39.75 -37.10
C PRO A 145 69.16 -40.42 -35.78
N GLY A 146 68.21 -40.45 -34.82
CA GLY A 146 68.41 -41.02 -33.47
C GLY A 146 68.93 -40.03 -32.42
N ILE A 147 69.23 -38.79 -32.80
CA ILE A 147 69.65 -37.73 -31.85
C ILE A 147 68.55 -37.33 -30.86
N ASP A 148 67.31 -37.78 -31.07
CA ASP A 148 66.15 -37.61 -30.20
C ASP A 148 66.06 -38.68 -29.10
N VAL A 149 67.04 -39.58 -28.96
CA VAL A 149 67.07 -40.59 -27.90
C VAL A 149 68.29 -40.39 -27.00
N TYR A 150 68.09 -40.40 -25.68
CA TYR A 150 69.12 -40.05 -24.69
C TYR A 150 70.42 -40.85 -24.77
N ARG A 151 70.36 -42.10 -25.23
CA ARG A 151 71.54 -42.99 -25.33
C ARG A 151 72.57 -42.43 -26.30
N GLU A 152 72.14 -41.69 -27.31
CA GLU A 152 73.02 -41.11 -28.31
C GLU A 152 73.97 -40.10 -27.67
N TYR A 153 73.55 -39.38 -26.63
CA TYR A 153 74.40 -38.42 -25.92
C TYR A 153 75.52 -39.06 -25.09
N ARG A 154 75.67 -40.39 -25.09
CA ARG A 154 76.85 -41.08 -24.53
C ARG A 154 78.02 -41.14 -25.52
N THR A 155 77.76 -40.90 -26.81
CA THR A 155 78.76 -41.00 -27.87
C THR A 155 79.56 -39.70 -28.00
N ASP A 156 80.82 -39.81 -28.46
CA ASP A 156 81.62 -38.63 -28.80
C ASP A 156 81.06 -37.89 -30.01
N THR A 157 80.32 -38.59 -30.88
CA THR A 157 79.69 -38.02 -32.08
C THR A 157 78.60 -37.02 -31.68
N ALA A 158 77.68 -37.41 -30.79
CA ALA A 158 76.64 -36.52 -30.28
C ALA A 158 77.22 -35.35 -29.47
N ALA A 159 78.24 -35.62 -28.63
CA ALA A 159 78.93 -34.58 -27.88
C ALA A 159 79.55 -33.53 -28.80
N LYS A 160 80.24 -33.95 -29.87
CA LYS A 160 80.82 -33.05 -30.87
C LYS A 160 79.76 -32.31 -31.69
N TYR A 161 78.65 -32.96 -32.04
CA TYR A 161 77.55 -32.33 -32.78
C TYR A 161 76.90 -31.18 -32.01
N LEU A 162 76.82 -31.30 -30.68
CA LEU A 162 76.25 -30.30 -29.77
C LEU A 162 77.29 -29.36 -29.14
N ALA A 163 78.57 -29.52 -29.47
CA ALA A 163 79.66 -28.74 -28.89
C ALA A 163 79.57 -27.25 -29.27
N VAL A 164 79.97 -26.37 -28.35
CA VAL A 164 80.02 -24.91 -28.62
C VAL A 164 81.17 -24.56 -29.56
N ASN A 165 82.31 -25.23 -29.40
CA ASN A 165 83.52 -25.06 -30.17
C ASN A 165 84.18 -26.43 -30.44
N SER A 166 85.11 -26.47 -31.40
CA SER A 166 85.76 -27.71 -31.84
C SER A 166 86.66 -28.38 -30.78
N SER A 167 87.07 -27.64 -29.75
CA SER A 167 87.89 -28.16 -28.65
C SER A 167 87.09 -28.75 -27.49
N SER A 168 85.76 -28.61 -27.49
CA SER A 168 84.90 -29.15 -26.43
C SER A 168 84.77 -30.66 -26.54
N THR A 169 84.97 -31.36 -25.44
CA THR A 169 84.78 -32.83 -25.32
C THR A 169 83.37 -33.23 -24.89
N LEU A 170 82.55 -32.25 -24.49
CA LEU A 170 81.17 -32.44 -24.05
C LEU A 170 80.21 -31.62 -24.94
N GLY A 171 79.03 -32.18 -25.18
CA GLY A 171 77.93 -31.48 -25.84
C GLY A 171 77.24 -30.50 -24.90
N ARG A 172 76.64 -29.46 -25.47
CA ARG A 172 75.94 -28.44 -24.68
C ARG A 172 74.44 -28.74 -24.60
N LEU A 173 73.91 -28.78 -23.37
CA LEU A 173 72.49 -28.60 -23.07
C LEU A 173 72.24 -27.15 -22.65
N ILE A 174 71.42 -26.41 -23.39
CA ILE A 174 70.97 -25.07 -22.96
C ILE A 174 69.98 -25.29 -21.81
N GLY A 175 70.41 -24.99 -20.58
CA GLY A 175 69.66 -25.28 -19.37
C GLY A 175 68.82 -24.09 -18.89
N PRO A 176 67.95 -24.35 -17.89
CA PRO A 176 67.18 -23.31 -17.25
C PRO A 176 68.06 -22.39 -16.38
N SER A 177 67.46 -21.36 -15.79
CA SER A 177 68.16 -20.57 -14.76
C SER A 177 68.38 -21.39 -13.49
N ARG A 178 69.42 -21.03 -12.73
CA ARG A 178 69.66 -21.62 -11.39
C ARG A 178 68.58 -21.23 -10.37
N THR A 179 67.76 -20.23 -10.67
CA THR A 179 66.59 -19.87 -9.86
C THR A 179 65.39 -20.79 -10.12
N TRP A 180 65.43 -21.57 -11.20
CA TRP A 180 64.44 -22.58 -11.52
C TRP A 180 64.87 -23.92 -10.92
N ILE A 181 63.89 -24.74 -10.56
CA ILE A 181 64.14 -26.07 -9.99
C ILE A 181 64.23 -27.06 -11.14
N SER A 182 65.45 -27.55 -11.42
CA SER A 182 65.75 -28.49 -12.49
C SER A 182 66.68 -29.59 -12.01
N PHE A 183 66.57 -30.76 -12.64
CA PHE A 183 67.32 -31.97 -12.31
C PHE A 183 68.26 -32.39 -13.44
N ASP A 184 68.45 -31.53 -14.45
CA ASP A 184 69.18 -31.86 -15.69
C ASP A 184 70.60 -32.33 -15.43
N GLN A 185 71.31 -31.70 -14.49
CA GLN A 185 72.67 -32.11 -14.13
C GLN A 185 72.70 -33.50 -13.46
N GLN A 186 71.68 -33.84 -12.67
CA GLN A 186 71.57 -35.18 -12.06
C GLN A 186 71.32 -36.22 -13.14
N ILE A 187 70.37 -35.95 -14.04
CA ILE A 187 70.03 -36.83 -15.17
C ILE A 187 71.27 -37.08 -16.04
N ILE A 188 72.02 -36.03 -16.39
CA ILE A 188 73.27 -36.15 -17.15
C ILE A 188 74.27 -37.07 -16.44
N ASN A 189 74.49 -36.86 -15.14
CA ASN A 189 75.47 -37.62 -14.36
C ASN A 189 75.06 -39.09 -14.23
N ASN A 190 73.81 -39.35 -13.85
CA ASN A 190 73.31 -40.70 -13.57
C ASN A 190 73.17 -41.55 -14.83
N LEU A 191 72.76 -40.92 -15.94
CA LEU A 191 72.70 -41.59 -17.25
C LEU A 191 74.06 -41.64 -17.97
N LYS A 192 75.11 -41.06 -17.37
CA LYS A 192 76.48 -41.02 -17.90
C LYS A 192 76.57 -40.38 -19.28
N LEU A 193 75.88 -39.25 -19.46
CA LEU A 193 75.82 -38.53 -20.73
C LEU A 193 77.03 -37.59 -20.87
N LYS A 194 77.58 -37.48 -22.09
CA LYS A 194 78.68 -36.58 -22.42
C LYS A 194 78.18 -35.16 -22.68
N LEU A 195 77.45 -34.60 -21.71
CA LEU A 195 76.83 -33.28 -21.78
C LEU A 195 77.22 -32.41 -20.58
N TYR A 196 77.11 -31.10 -20.73
CA TYR A 196 77.10 -30.16 -19.61
C TYR A 196 75.91 -29.20 -19.72
N VAL A 197 75.43 -28.72 -18.57
CA VAL A 197 74.34 -27.74 -18.51
C VAL A 197 74.89 -26.32 -18.63
N GLU A 198 74.54 -25.62 -19.71
CA GLU A 198 74.74 -24.17 -19.82
C GLU A 198 73.56 -23.46 -19.15
N TYR A 199 73.70 -23.14 -17.86
CA TYR A 199 72.68 -22.41 -17.12
C TYR A 199 72.46 -21.01 -17.67
N THR A 200 71.18 -20.64 -17.79
CA THR A 200 70.77 -19.31 -18.25
C THR A 200 70.87 -18.28 -17.12
N PRO A 201 71.16 -16.99 -17.40
CA PRO A 201 71.17 -15.95 -16.37
C PRO A 201 69.84 -15.84 -15.63
N SER A 202 69.89 -15.40 -14.37
CA SER A 202 68.69 -15.20 -13.53
C SER A 202 67.84 -14.00 -13.96
N ILE A 203 68.37 -13.12 -14.82
CA ILE A 203 67.66 -11.95 -15.34
C ILE A 203 66.98 -12.37 -16.66
N ASP A 204 65.66 -12.34 -16.68
CA ASP A 204 64.79 -12.71 -17.82
C ASP A 204 65.14 -14.09 -18.44
N PRO A 205 65.08 -15.18 -17.65
CA PRO A 205 65.55 -16.49 -18.04
C PRO A 205 64.83 -17.07 -19.27
N GLU A 206 63.50 -16.97 -19.35
CA GLU A 206 62.76 -17.42 -20.54
C GLU A 206 63.26 -16.73 -21.80
N ALA A 207 63.35 -15.39 -21.77
CA ALA A 207 63.74 -14.61 -22.94
C ALA A 207 65.12 -15.02 -23.47
N SER A 208 66.06 -15.33 -22.57
CA SER A 208 67.39 -15.79 -22.94
C SER A 208 67.37 -17.19 -23.57
N ILE A 209 66.60 -18.14 -23.01
CA ILE A 209 66.41 -19.49 -23.60
C ILE A 209 65.78 -19.37 -24.99
N VAL A 210 64.66 -18.66 -25.10
CA VAL A 210 63.93 -18.45 -26.36
C VAL A 210 64.83 -17.82 -27.43
N ASN A 211 65.61 -16.80 -27.07
CA ASN A 211 66.53 -16.15 -28.02
C ASN A 211 67.59 -17.12 -28.54
N LYS A 212 68.18 -17.95 -27.68
CA LYS A 212 69.16 -18.97 -28.09
C LYS A 212 68.55 -20.02 -29.01
N ILE A 213 67.33 -20.50 -28.70
CA ILE A 213 66.62 -21.47 -29.53
C ILE A 213 66.29 -20.87 -30.91
N ARG A 214 65.78 -19.63 -30.95
CA ARG A 214 65.47 -18.94 -32.20
C ARG A 214 66.70 -18.69 -33.05
N GLU A 215 67.80 -18.26 -32.43
CA GLU A 215 69.08 -18.08 -33.13
C GLU A 215 69.56 -19.41 -33.73
N ALA A 216 69.51 -20.49 -32.96
CA ALA A 216 69.88 -21.82 -33.42
C ALA A 216 69.00 -22.28 -34.60
N ASN A 217 67.69 -22.09 -34.51
CA ASN A 217 66.77 -22.44 -35.60
C ASN A 217 67.02 -21.62 -36.88
N ASN A 218 67.25 -20.31 -36.74
CA ASN A 218 67.50 -19.43 -37.87
C ASN A 218 68.83 -19.76 -38.57
N LYS A 219 69.87 -20.09 -37.80
CA LYS A 219 71.19 -20.45 -38.32
C LYS A 219 71.33 -21.94 -38.65
N LYS A 220 70.27 -22.73 -38.46
CA LYS A 220 70.30 -24.21 -38.54
C LYS A 220 71.46 -24.83 -37.75
N LYS A 221 71.77 -24.24 -36.59
CA LYS A 221 72.79 -24.73 -35.66
C LYS A 221 72.16 -25.76 -34.72
N PRO A 222 72.78 -26.94 -34.52
CA PRO A 222 72.28 -27.93 -33.57
C PRO A 222 72.14 -27.35 -32.16
N ALA A 223 71.02 -27.64 -31.51
CA ALA A 223 70.74 -27.19 -30.15
C ALA A 223 69.90 -28.23 -29.42
N LEU A 224 70.45 -28.71 -28.30
CA LEU A 224 69.75 -29.46 -27.27
C LEU A 224 69.43 -28.50 -26.13
N PHE A 225 68.18 -28.45 -25.68
CA PHE A 225 67.74 -27.46 -24.71
C PHE A 225 66.65 -27.98 -23.78
N TYR A 226 66.67 -27.50 -22.53
CA TYR A 226 65.56 -27.61 -21.60
C TYR A 226 64.43 -26.68 -22.04
N PHE A 227 63.20 -27.18 -22.05
CA PHE A 227 62.03 -26.37 -22.34
C PHE A 227 60.76 -26.93 -21.69
N TRP A 228 59.63 -26.27 -21.92
CA TRP A 228 58.34 -26.70 -21.40
C TRP A 228 57.20 -26.35 -22.35
N TYR A 229 56.20 -27.21 -22.35
CA TYR A 229 54.90 -27.04 -22.95
C TYR A 229 53.86 -26.83 -21.83
N PRO A 230 52.91 -25.89 -21.98
CA PRO A 230 52.67 -25.10 -23.19
C PRO A 230 53.55 -23.87 -23.31
N HIS A 231 53.85 -23.53 -24.56
CA HIS A 231 54.58 -22.32 -24.90
C HIS A 231 54.28 -21.91 -26.33
N TYR A 232 54.19 -20.61 -26.59
CA TYR A 232 53.93 -20.09 -27.95
C TYR A 232 54.97 -20.51 -28.99
N LEU A 233 56.18 -20.91 -28.57
CA LEU A 233 57.31 -21.15 -29.45
C LEU A 233 57.12 -22.43 -30.28
N PHE A 234 56.42 -23.44 -29.74
CA PHE A 234 56.07 -24.66 -30.47
C PHE A 234 55.21 -24.40 -31.71
N ALA A 235 54.45 -23.30 -31.73
CA ALA A 235 53.65 -22.90 -32.89
C ALA A 235 54.45 -22.07 -33.92
N LEU A 236 55.67 -21.65 -33.59
CA LEU A 236 56.52 -20.79 -34.44
C LEU A 236 57.67 -21.55 -35.08
N ILE A 237 58.21 -22.56 -34.40
CA ILE A 237 59.37 -23.33 -34.84
C ILE A 237 59.15 -24.81 -34.59
N GLY A 238 59.74 -25.65 -35.45
CA GLY A 238 59.72 -27.10 -35.27
C GLY A 238 60.60 -27.52 -34.10
N ILE A 239 59.97 -27.96 -33.02
CA ILE A 239 60.61 -28.50 -31.82
C ILE A 239 60.17 -29.97 -31.68
N LYS A 240 61.12 -30.86 -31.39
CA LYS A 240 60.87 -32.28 -31.10
C LYS A 240 61.34 -32.63 -29.70
N ASP A 241 60.63 -33.57 -29.08
CA ASP A 241 61.01 -34.16 -27.80
C ASP A 241 62.29 -34.98 -27.91
N VAL A 242 63.00 -35.07 -26.78
CA VAL A 242 64.08 -36.02 -26.56
C VAL A 242 63.60 -37.09 -25.59
N TYR A 243 63.65 -38.35 -26.00
CA TYR A 243 63.22 -39.49 -25.20
C TYR A 243 64.30 -39.88 -24.19
N LEU A 244 64.10 -39.46 -22.93
CA LEU A 244 64.79 -39.96 -21.75
C LEU A 244 64.14 -41.28 -21.26
N PRO A 245 64.74 -42.03 -20.31
CA PRO A 245 64.03 -43.13 -19.64
C PRO A 245 62.72 -42.62 -19.06
N GLY A 246 61.59 -43.27 -19.35
CA GLY A 246 60.27 -42.74 -19.01
C GLY A 246 60.09 -42.46 -17.51
N TYR A 247 59.26 -41.46 -17.21
CA TYR A 247 58.85 -41.12 -15.85
C TYR A 247 58.35 -42.35 -15.07
N SER A 248 58.75 -42.46 -13.80
CA SER A 248 58.17 -43.38 -12.83
C SER A 248 58.13 -42.75 -11.43
N ASP A 249 57.12 -43.09 -10.63
CA ASP A 249 57.03 -42.64 -9.23
C ASP A 249 58.22 -43.10 -8.39
N THR A 250 58.81 -44.25 -8.74
CA THR A 250 60.02 -44.80 -8.08
C THR A 250 61.26 -43.98 -8.38
N CYS A 251 61.34 -43.35 -9.56
CA CYS A 251 62.41 -42.43 -9.90
C CYS A 251 62.19 -41.05 -9.25
N TRP A 252 60.97 -40.51 -9.31
CA TRP A 252 60.63 -39.18 -8.77
C TRP A 252 60.23 -39.19 -7.28
N THR A 253 60.90 -40.00 -6.46
CA THR A 253 60.72 -39.97 -5.00
C THR A 253 61.38 -38.74 -4.39
N THR A 254 60.88 -38.28 -3.25
CA THR A 254 61.51 -37.24 -2.42
C THR A 254 62.98 -37.57 -2.13
N TYR A 255 63.25 -38.84 -1.78
CA TYR A 255 64.59 -39.33 -1.49
C TYR A 255 65.52 -39.14 -2.69
N ASN A 256 65.10 -39.53 -3.90
CA ASN A 256 65.93 -39.40 -5.09
C ASN A 256 66.20 -37.95 -5.48
N GLN A 257 65.19 -37.06 -5.35
CA GLN A 257 65.36 -35.63 -5.62
C GLN A 257 66.42 -34.99 -4.71
N GLN A 258 66.42 -35.35 -3.42
CA GLN A 258 67.35 -34.81 -2.43
C GLN A 258 68.76 -35.40 -2.52
N ASN A 259 68.89 -36.68 -2.91
CA ASN A 259 70.17 -37.39 -2.93
C ASN A 259 70.84 -37.42 -4.31
N GLY A 260 70.29 -36.71 -5.30
CA GLY A 260 70.93 -36.61 -6.60
C GLY A 260 70.72 -37.83 -7.51
N LEU A 261 69.68 -38.63 -7.28
CA LEU A 261 69.49 -39.96 -7.88
C LEU A 261 68.50 -39.98 -9.06
N ILE A 262 68.06 -38.82 -9.55
CA ILE A 262 67.12 -38.74 -10.68
C ILE A 262 67.83 -39.13 -11.98
N ASP A 263 67.30 -40.12 -12.69
CA ASP A 263 67.83 -40.65 -13.95
C ASP A 263 66.76 -40.90 -15.02
N CYS A 264 65.55 -40.38 -14.82
CA CYS A 264 64.43 -40.51 -15.73
C CYS A 264 63.89 -39.15 -16.19
N ASP A 265 62.97 -39.18 -17.16
CA ASP A 265 62.31 -38.01 -17.73
C ASP A 265 61.43 -37.29 -16.72
N TYR A 266 61.17 -36.01 -16.98
CA TYR A 266 60.27 -35.21 -16.18
C TYR A 266 58.82 -35.71 -16.28
N PRO A 267 58.03 -35.57 -15.20
CA PRO A 267 56.61 -35.86 -15.24
C PRO A 267 55.85 -34.91 -16.16
N THR A 268 54.75 -35.41 -16.72
CA THR A 268 53.69 -34.58 -17.28
C THR A 268 52.54 -34.49 -16.27
N GLU A 269 51.91 -33.31 -16.18
CA GLU A 269 50.89 -33.07 -15.16
C GLU A 269 49.88 -32.01 -15.60
N ILE A 270 48.73 -31.97 -14.93
CA ILE A 270 47.89 -30.79 -14.95
C ILE A 270 48.40 -29.86 -13.86
N LEU A 271 48.76 -28.63 -14.24
CA LEU A 271 49.34 -27.65 -13.33
C LEU A 271 48.35 -27.30 -12.23
N LYS A 272 48.85 -27.04 -11.03
CA LYS A 272 48.05 -26.73 -9.83
C LYS A 272 48.08 -25.26 -9.48
N LYS A 273 47.10 -24.83 -8.69
CA LYS A 273 47.08 -23.53 -8.00
C LYS A 273 47.29 -23.77 -6.52
N LEU A 274 48.09 -22.92 -5.90
CA LEU A 274 48.33 -22.92 -4.47
C LEU A 274 47.95 -21.57 -3.89
N ILE A 275 47.29 -21.57 -2.73
CA ILE A 275 46.85 -20.36 -2.04
C ILE A 275 47.31 -20.38 -0.59
N SER A 276 47.41 -19.20 0.03
CA SER A 276 47.70 -19.11 1.45
C SER A 276 46.50 -19.50 2.32
N PRO A 277 46.72 -19.88 3.59
CA PRO A 277 45.64 -20.10 4.55
C PRO A 277 44.67 -18.93 4.66
N ILE A 278 45.14 -17.68 4.65
CA ILE A 278 44.27 -16.49 4.68
C ILE A 278 43.41 -16.38 3.43
N ALA A 279 43.96 -16.66 2.24
CA ALA A 279 43.16 -16.70 1.01
C ALA A 279 42.12 -17.84 1.04
N ALA A 280 42.44 -18.97 1.68
CA ALA A 280 41.54 -20.10 1.84
C ALA A 280 40.43 -19.86 2.88
N GLN A 281 40.64 -18.99 3.87
CA GLN A 281 39.64 -18.62 4.88
C GLN A 281 38.57 -17.66 4.33
N ASP A 282 38.87 -16.91 3.27
CA ASP A 282 37.87 -16.08 2.58
C ASP A 282 37.09 -16.95 1.58
N ASP A 283 35.83 -17.26 1.91
CA ASP A 283 34.95 -18.11 1.10
C ASP A 283 34.86 -17.68 -0.37
N ARG A 284 34.94 -16.37 -0.66
CA ARG A 284 34.84 -15.86 -2.04
C ARG A 284 36.14 -16.09 -2.79
N LEU A 285 37.29 -15.89 -2.14
CA LEU A 285 38.59 -16.19 -2.73
C LEU A 285 38.78 -17.70 -2.90
N LEU A 286 38.44 -18.50 -1.89
CA LEU A 286 38.48 -19.96 -1.98
C LEU A 286 37.59 -20.47 -3.11
N TYR A 287 36.35 -19.96 -3.24
CA TYR A 287 35.46 -20.30 -4.35
C TYR A 287 36.10 -19.99 -5.71
N PHE A 288 36.66 -18.79 -5.84
CA PHE A 288 37.29 -18.33 -7.07
C PHE A 288 38.50 -19.19 -7.44
N PHE A 289 39.48 -19.35 -6.55
CA PHE A 289 40.69 -20.10 -6.87
C PHE A 289 40.43 -21.59 -7.12
N ASN A 290 39.49 -22.20 -6.41
CA ASN A 290 39.10 -23.60 -6.65
C ASN A 290 38.50 -23.81 -8.05
N ARG A 291 37.83 -22.79 -8.61
CA ARG A 291 37.16 -22.88 -9.92
C ARG A 291 37.93 -22.24 -11.06
N PHE A 292 38.83 -21.32 -10.78
CA PHE A 292 39.66 -20.62 -11.76
C PHE A 292 40.48 -21.63 -12.55
N ALA A 293 40.01 -21.99 -13.73
CA ALA A 293 40.64 -23.03 -14.53
C ALA A 293 40.26 -22.87 -15.99
N TYR A 294 41.25 -23.02 -16.88
CA TYR A 294 41.09 -23.02 -18.33
C TYR A 294 42.09 -23.97 -18.97
N ASP A 295 41.92 -24.24 -20.25
CA ASP A 295 42.70 -25.28 -20.92
C ASP A 295 44.05 -24.76 -21.46
N THR A 296 44.86 -25.69 -21.94
CA THR A 296 46.16 -25.36 -22.53
C THR A 296 46.06 -24.45 -23.77
N LYS A 297 44.99 -24.57 -24.56
CA LYS A 297 44.81 -23.77 -25.78
C LYS A 297 44.55 -22.31 -25.42
N ASP A 298 43.78 -22.07 -24.37
CA ASP A 298 43.50 -20.74 -23.84
C ASP A 298 44.80 -20.01 -23.44
N GLN A 299 45.68 -20.69 -22.69
CA GLN A 299 46.97 -20.11 -22.30
C GLN A 299 47.85 -19.78 -23.52
N ILE A 300 47.89 -20.67 -24.51
CA ILE A 300 48.64 -20.48 -25.75
C ILE A 300 48.05 -19.33 -26.59
N GLU A 301 46.72 -19.19 -26.64
CA GLU A 301 46.06 -18.09 -27.35
C GLU A 301 46.50 -16.74 -26.78
N ILE A 302 46.43 -16.57 -25.46
CA ILE A 302 46.78 -15.30 -24.81
C ILE A 302 48.28 -14.99 -25.00
N MET A 303 49.16 -15.98 -24.79
CA MET A 303 50.59 -15.81 -25.08
C MET A 303 50.84 -15.48 -26.56
N GLY A 304 50.06 -16.08 -27.47
CA GLY A 304 50.10 -15.82 -28.90
C GLY A 304 49.71 -14.39 -29.24
N ASP A 305 48.68 -13.84 -28.62
CA ASP A 305 48.27 -12.45 -28.78
C ASP A 305 49.37 -11.48 -28.31
N ILE A 306 50.03 -11.76 -27.19
CA ILE A 306 51.15 -10.96 -26.68
C ILE A 306 52.30 -10.96 -27.69
N VAL A 307 52.74 -12.14 -28.12
CA VAL A 307 53.97 -12.27 -28.93
C VAL A 307 53.75 -11.96 -30.41
N LYS A 308 52.59 -12.33 -30.98
CA LYS A 308 52.32 -12.13 -32.42
C LYS A 308 51.65 -10.78 -32.72
N LYS A 309 50.81 -10.28 -31.81
CA LYS A 309 50.07 -9.01 -32.01
C LYS A 309 50.63 -7.86 -31.19
N ASN A 310 51.72 -8.08 -30.44
CA ASN A 310 52.38 -7.07 -29.62
C ASN A 310 51.42 -6.39 -28.62
N MET A 311 50.47 -7.18 -28.09
CA MET A 311 49.54 -6.74 -27.05
C MET A 311 50.24 -6.76 -25.69
N SER A 312 49.82 -5.88 -24.78
CA SER A 312 50.22 -5.99 -23.36
C SER A 312 49.61 -7.26 -22.74
N VAL A 313 50.20 -7.76 -21.65
CA VAL A 313 49.65 -8.93 -20.92
C VAL A 313 48.23 -8.63 -20.43
N TRP A 314 47.99 -7.41 -19.97
CA TRP A 314 46.66 -6.93 -19.55
C TRP A 314 45.66 -6.96 -20.72
N ASP A 315 46.00 -6.37 -21.87
CA ASP A 315 45.07 -6.28 -23.01
C ASP A 315 44.76 -7.66 -23.60
N ALA A 316 45.76 -8.53 -23.69
CA ALA A 316 45.58 -9.89 -24.19
C ALA A 316 44.68 -10.71 -23.25
N SER A 317 44.91 -10.61 -21.94
CA SER A 317 44.07 -11.24 -20.91
C SER A 317 42.64 -10.68 -20.95
N CYS A 318 42.50 -9.36 -21.06
CA CYS A 318 41.21 -8.69 -21.17
C CYS A 318 40.42 -9.12 -22.42
N LYS A 319 41.08 -9.17 -23.58
CA LYS A 319 40.50 -9.66 -24.83
C LYS A 319 39.98 -11.08 -24.65
N TRP A 320 40.79 -11.97 -24.07
CA TRP A 320 40.39 -13.34 -23.86
C TRP A 320 39.21 -13.47 -22.89
N ILE A 321 39.19 -12.71 -21.78
CA ILE A 321 38.06 -12.68 -20.84
C ILE A 321 36.76 -12.27 -21.53
N LYS A 322 36.82 -11.21 -22.36
CA LYS A 322 35.65 -10.70 -23.12
C LYS A 322 35.11 -11.72 -24.11
N ASN A 323 35.98 -12.54 -24.70
CA ASN A 323 35.58 -13.59 -25.64
C ASN A 323 35.08 -14.86 -24.92
N ASN A 324 35.43 -15.06 -23.65
CA ASN A 324 35.19 -16.29 -22.90
C ASN A 324 34.32 -16.09 -21.65
N THR A 325 33.31 -15.22 -21.75
CA THR A 325 32.43 -14.86 -20.63
C THR A 325 31.72 -16.06 -20.01
N ASN A 326 31.38 -17.08 -20.82
CA ASN A 326 30.70 -18.29 -20.36
C ASN A 326 31.50 -19.03 -19.29
N ILE A 327 32.79 -19.28 -19.53
CA ILE A 327 33.63 -20.01 -18.55
C ILE A 327 33.97 -19.12 -17.34
N VAL A 328 34.26 -17.84 -17.58
CA VAL A 328 34.58 -16.86 -16.53
C VAL A 328 33.45 -16.71 -15.52
N LYS A 329 32.19 -16.75 -15.98
CA LYS A 329 31.00 -16.64 -15.12
C LYS A 329 30.99 -17.72 -14.02
N TYR A 330 31.50 -18.92 -14.28
CA TYR A 330 31.50 -20.01 -13.30
C TYR A 330 32.56 -19.84 -12.21
N TRP A 331 33.63 -19.07 -12.47
CA TRP A 331 34.68 -18.84 -11.48
C TRP A 331 34.30 -17.80 -10.44
N ILE A 332 33.43 -16.87 -10.80
CA ILE A 332 32.98 -15.81 -9.90
C ILE A 332 31.78 -16.36 -9.12
N PRO A 333 31.81 -16.32 -7.77
CA PRO A 333 30.66 -16.76 -7.02
C PRO A 333 29.48 -15.84 -7.31
N MET A 334 28.28 -16.41 -7.50
CA MET A 334 27.04 -15.65 -7.61
C MET A 334 26.66 -15.06 -6.24
N PHE A 335 27.49 -14.18 -5.70
CA PHE A 335 27.10 -13.26 -4.65
C PHE A 335 26.71 -11.94 -5.31
N GLU A 336 25.63 -11.99 -6.09
CA GLU A 336 24.76 -10.82 -6.14
C GLU A 336 24.28 -10.53 -4.71
N PRO A 337 23.94 -9.27 -4.38
CA PRO A 337 23.30 -8.92 -3.11
C PRO A 337 21.86 -9.46 -3.08
N GLN A 338 21.70 -10.78 -3.17
CA GLN A 338 20.42 -11.46 -3.13
C GLN A 338 19.82 -11.42 -1.74
N GLN A 339 20.62 -11.22 -0.68
CA GLN A 339 20.07 -10.88 0.64
C GLN A 339 19.33 -9.54 0.61
N ASN A 340 19.82 -8.53 -0.11
CA ASN A 340 19.10 -7.27 -0.22
C ASN A 340 17.90 -7.39 -1.15
N ALA A 341 17.97 -8.15 -2.25
CA ALA A 341 16.82 -8.34 -3.15
C ALA A 341 15.71 -9.19 -2.51
N ILE A 342 16.04 -10.21 -1.71
CA ILE A 342 15.07 -11.02 -0.97
C ILE A 342 14.51 -10.24 0.22
N ILE A 343 15.33 -9.49 0.96
CA ILE A 343 14.84 -8.63 2.05
C ILE A 343 14.00 -7.48 1.50
N ILE A 344 14.39 -6.83 0.41
CA ILE A 344 13.57 -5.81 -0.27
C ILE A 344 12.31 -6.46 -0.86
N GLY A 345 12.40 -7.66 -1.44
CA GLY A 345 11.23 -8.41 -1.93
C GLY A 345 10.27 -8.81 -0.80
N LEU A 346 10.77 -9.21 0.37
CA LEU A 346 9.99 -9.53 1.56
C LEU A 346 9.41 -8.27 2.22
N ILE A 347 10.15 -7.15 2.24
CA ILE A 347 9.66 -5.87 2.76
C ILE A 347 8.62 -5.30 1.81
N VAL A 348 8.85 -5.31 0.49
CA VAL A 348 7.89 -4.82 -0.50
C VAL A 348 6.65 -5.71 -0.54
N SER A 349 6.78 -7.04 -0.47
CA SER A 349 5.61 -7.94 -0.40
C SER A 349 4.85 -7.83 0.92
N SER A 350 5.54 -7.70 2.06
CA SER A 350 4.86 -7.49 3.36
C SER A 350 4.23 -6.11 3.48
N VAL A 351 4.87 -5.05 2.97
CA VAL A 351 4.31 -3.68 2.94
C VAL A 351 3.15 -3.60 1.95
N THR A 352 3.23 -4.23 0.78
CA THR A 352 2.10 -4.28 -0.17
C THR A 352 0.94 -5.12 0.37
N ALA A 353 1.19 -6.27 1.00
CA ALA A 353 0.15 -7.05 1.67
C ALA A 353 -0.49 -6.27 2.82
N LEU A 354 0.31 -5.57 3.64
CA LEU A 354 -0.19 -4.73 4.72
C LEU A 354 -1.01 -3.54 4.19
N LEU A 355 -0.57 -2.88 3.12
CA LEU A 355 -1.32 -1.81 2.46
C LEU A 355 -2.63 -2.33 1.85
N VAL A 356 -2.64 -3.52 1.25
CA VAL A 356 -3.86 -4.15 0.73
C VAL A 356 -4.83 -4.49 1.87
N ILE A 357 -4.33 -5.01 3.00
CA ILE A 357 -5.15 -5.29 4.19
C ILE A 357 -5.70 -3.97 4.78
N ILE A 358 -4.87 -2.92 4.89
CA ILE A 358 -5.31 -1.60 5.37
C ILE A 358 -6.35 -0.99 4.43
N CYS A 359 -6.15 -1.07 3.11
CA CYS A 359 -7.13 -0.63 2.12
C CYS A 359 -8.43 -1.44 2.20
N PHE A 360 -8.35 -2.75 2.44
CA PHE A 360 -9.53 -3.61 2.60
C PHE A 360 -10.28 -3.32 3.91
N LEU A 361 -9.57 -3.12 5.02
CA LEU A 361 -10.15 -2.68 6.29
C LEU A 361 -10.77 -1.28 6.16
N PHE A 362 -10.10 -0.35 5.48
CA PHE A 362 -10.64 0.97 5.19
C PHE A 362 -11.90 0.89 4.32
N LEU A 363 -11.91 0.02 3.30
CA LEU A 363 -13.08 -0.24 2.47
C LEU A 363 -14.23 -0.83 3.30
N ILE A 364 -13.97 -1.79 4.18
CA ILE A 364 -14.98 -2.37 5.08
C ILE A 364 -15.56 -1.30 6.01
N VAL A 365 -14.70 -0.47 6.62
CA VAL A 365 -15.14 0.62 7.50
C VAL A 365 -15.93 1.65 6.70
N MET A 366 -15.47 2.05 5.51
CA MET A 366 -16.16 2.99 4.64
C MET A 366 -17.53 2.45 4.23
N VAL A 367 -17.62 1.19 3.79
CA VAL A 367 -18.89 0.53 3.45
C VAL A 367 -19.79 0.44 4.68
N SER A 368 -19.24 0.08 5.85
CA SER A 368 -20.00 0.03 7.11
C SER A 368 -20.56 1.39 7.50
N VAL A 369 -19.78 2.47 7.35
CA VAL A 369 -20.21 3.85 7.59
C VAL A 369 -21.27 4.28 6.59
N LEU A 370 -21.11 3.97 5.30
CA LEU A 370 -22.10 4.27 4.27
C LEU A 370 -23.42 3.50 4.51
N MET A 371 -23.33 2.23 4.89
CA MET A 371 -24.47 1.39 5.23
C MET A 371 -25.15 1.88 6.51
N HIS A 372 -24.39 2.29 7.52
CA HIS A 372 -24.92 2.89 8.74
C HIS A 372 -25.62 4.21 8.46
N ARG A 373 -25.00 5.12 7.68
CA ARG A 373 -25.63 6.38 7.24
C ARG A 373 -26.91 6.14 6.45
N LYS A 374 -26.92 5.15 5.55
CA LYS A 374 -28.13 4.76 4.80
C LYS A 374 -29.22 4.21 5.72
N LYS A 375 -28.86 3.37 6.69
CA LYS A 375 -29.80 2.80 7.67
C LYS A 375 -30.41 3.89 8.56
N VAL A 376 -29.58 4.78 9.11
CA VAL A 376 -30.03 5.92 9.92
C VAL A 376 -30.94 6.85 9.10
N ARG A 377 -30.57 7.14 7.85
CA ARG A 377 -31.41 7.94 6.93
C ARG A 377 -32.77 7.30 6.68
N GLN A 378 -32.82 5.99 6.44
CA GLN A 378 -34.08 5.27 6.26
C GLN A 378 -34.94 5.28 7.53
N GLN A 379 -34.33 5.23 8.71
CA GLN A 379 -35.05 5.33 9.99
C GLN A 379 -35.66 6.72 10.20
N LEU A 380 -34.92 7.79 9.88
CA LEU A 380 -35.40 9.17 10.03
C LEU A 380 -36.59 9.52 9.11
N LEU A 381 -36.65 8.92 7.92
CA LEU A 381 -37.71 9.15 6.93
C LEU A 381 -38.86 8.14 7.01
N ARG A 382 -38.88 7.26 8.01
CA ARG A 382 -39.79 6.10 8.05
C ARG A 382 -41.26 6.48 8.04
N TYR A 383 -41.62 7.53 8.77
CA TYR A 383 -43.00 7.98 8.96
C TYR A 383 -43.33 9.27 8.22
N ALA A 384 -42.42 9.77 7.38
CA ALA A 384 -42.69 10.98 6.60
C ALA A 384 -43.75 10.70 5.54
N PRO A 385 -44.90 11.41 5.53
CA PRO A 385 -45.88 11.28 4.47
C PRO A 385 -45.28 11.58 3.09
N LYS A 386 -45.54 10.71 2.12
CA LYS A 386 -45.00 10.84 0.74
C LYS A 386 -46.09 11.10 -0.29
N THR A 387 -47.35 11.06 0.12
CA THR A 387 -48.53 11.15 -0.72
C THR A 387 -49.56 12.03 -0.02
N LEU A 388 -50.33 12.76 -0.81
CA LEU A 388 -51.43 13.61 -0.36
C LEU A 388 -52.73 12.80 -0.26
N PRO A 389 -53.71 13.20 0.56
CA PRO A 389 -53.66 14.30 1.54
C PRO A 389 -52.74 13.97 2.73
N ILE A 390 -52.21 15.01 3.38
CA ILE A 390 -51.46 14.88 4.64
C ILE A 390 -52.18 15.63 5.76
N THR A 391 -51.94 15.20 7.00
CA THR A 391 -52.39 15.92 8.19
C THR A 391 -51.20 16.59 8.86
N VAL A 392 -51.29 17.90 9.04
CA VAL A 392 -50.23 18.70 9.68
C VAL A 392 -50.72 19.19 11.04
N VAL A 393 -49.85 19.03 12.04
CA VAL A 393 -50.04 19.54 13.39
C VAL A 393 -48.96 20.58 13.68
N PHE A 394 -49.39 21.75 14.12
CA PHE A 394 -48.51 22.71 14.78
C PHE A 394 -48.77 22.70 16.28
N THR A 395 -47.70 22.81 17.06
CA THR A 395 -47.75 23.04 18.50
C THR A 395 -46.97 24.30 18.85
N ASP A 396 -47.31 24.99 19.93
CA ASP A 396 -46.55 26.14 20.44
C ASP A 396 -46.84 26.34 21.93
N ILE A 397 -45.88 26.85 22.71
CA ILE A 397 -46.14 27.18 24.12
C ILE A 397 -46.72 28.59 24.17
N GLN A 398 -47.94 28.71 24.70
CA GLN A 398 -48.57 30.00 24.93
C GLN A 398 -47.70 30.87 25.86
N ASN A 399 -47.53 32.13 25.47
CA ASN A 399 -46.74 33.12 26.20
C ASN A 399 -45.27 32.71 26.44
N SER A 400 -44.67 31.88 25.58
CA SER A 400 -43.30 31.38 25.78
C SER A 400 -42.26 32.48 25.91
N THR A 401 -42.35 33.56 25.11
CA THR A 401 -41.47 34.74 25.22
C THR A 401 -41.54 35.37 26.62
N LEU A 402 -42.72 35.45 27.22
CA LEU A 402 -42.90 35.97 28.58
C LEU A 402 -42.25 35.02 29.59
N LEU A 403 -42.50 33.71 29.47
CA LEU A 403 -41.92 32.70 30.35
C LEU A 403 -40.38 32.68 30.28
N TRP A 404 -39.78 32.92 29.11
CA TRP A 404 -38.34 33.06 28.93
C TRP A 404 -37.76 34.27 29.66
N ASN A 405 -38.48 35.39 29.67
CA ASN A 405 -38.06 36.60 30.38
C ASN A 405 -38.13 36.43 31.90
N ILE A 406 -39.16 35.74 32.40
CA ILE A 406 -39.39 35.56 33.83
C ILE A 406 -38.51 34.44 34.40
N PHE A 407 -38.34 33.33 33.67
CA PHE A 407 -37.67 32.12 34.15
C PHE A 407 -36.57 31.61 33.19
N PRO A 408 -35.54 32.39 32.85
CA PRO A 408 -34.59 32.04 31.78
C PRO A 408 -33.85 30.71 32.00
N ASP A 409 -33.48 30.37 33.24
CA ASP A 409 -32.78 29.13 33.53
C ASP A 409 -33.73 27.92 33.63
N LYS A 410 -34.94 28.10 34.15
CA LYS A 410 -35.92 27.02 34.31
C LYS A 410 -36.66 26.71 33.01
N MET A 411 -36.83 27.72 32.15
CA MET A 411 -37.46 27.55 30.85
C MET A 411 -36.64 26.63 29.93
N LYS A 412 -35.30 26.58 30.08
CA LYS A 412 -34.46 25.58 29.40
C LYS A 412 -34.88 24.15 29.77
N THR A 413 -34.99 23.86 31.07
CA THR A 413 -35.43 22.55 31.56
C THR A 413 -36.88 22.25 31.19
N ALA A 414 -37.77 23.26 31.25
CA ALA A 414 -39.15 23.09 30.81
C ALA A 414 -39.23 22.78 29.31
N LEU A 415 -38.44 23.44 28.47
CA LEU A 415 -38.38 23.16 27.04
C LEU A 415 -37.82 21.77 26.76
N GLU A 416 -36.83 21.28 27.53
CA GLU A 416 -36.35 19.91 27.44
C GLU A 416 -37.45 18.88 27.75
N ILE A 417 -38.21 19.09 28.83
CA ILE A 417 -39.34 18.24 29.22
C ILE A 417 -40.43 18.26 28.14
N HIS A 418 -40.80 19.45 27.66
CA HIS A 418 -41.76 19.66 26.59
C HIS A 418 -41.36 18.91 25.31
N ASN A 419 -40.13 19.13 24.85
CA ASN A 419 -39.60 18.52 23.63
C ASN A 419 -39.52 16.99 23.75
N LEU A 420 -39.19 16.48 24.95
CA LEU A 420 -39.18 15.05 25.22
C LEU A 420 -40.59 14.45 25.10
N ILE A 421 -41.59 15.07 25.74
CA ILE A 421 -42.98 14.60 25.71
C ILE A 421 -43.52 14.58 24.29
N ILE A 422 -43.28 15.66 23.52
CA ILE A 422 -43.67 15.73 22.11
C ILE A 422 -43.00 14.60 21.33
N ARG A 423 -41.68 14.43 21.42
CA ARG A 423 -40.96 13.41 20.64
C ARG A 423 -41.34 11.97 20.99
N VAL A 424 -41.60 11.69 22.27
CA VAL A 424 -42.13 10.38 22.71
C VAL A 424 -43.47 10.11 22.05
N ASN A 425 -44.36 11.12 22.00
CA ASN A 425 -45.66 10.99 21.36
C ASN A 425 -45.58 10.93 19.83
N ILE A 426 -44.68 11.68 19.19
CA ILE A 426 -44.41 11.57 17.74
C ILE A 426 -44.05 10.12 17.40
N ALA A 427 -43.15 9.50 18.17
CA ALA A 427 -42.75 8.11 17.95
C ALA A 427 -43.91 7.12 18.18
N LYS A 428 -44.73 7.33 19.23
CA LYS A 428 -45.88 6.49 19.58
C LYS A 428 -46.97 6.51 18.51
N TYR A 429 -47.27 7.69 17.97
CA TYR A 429 -48.32 7.90 16.97
C TYR A 429 -47.78 7.97 15.54
N LYS A 430 -46.55 7.48 15.30
CA LYS A 430 -45.95 7.40 13.97
C LYS A 430 -45.99 8.74 13.21
N GLY A 431 -45.80 9.85 13.91
CA GLY A 431 -45.66 11.17 13.29
C GLY A 431 -44.25 11.39 12.75
N TYR A 432 -44.12 12.35 11.85
CA TYR A 432 -42.84 12.82 11.35
C TYR A 432 -42.59 14.26 11.79
N GLU A 433 -41.58 14.47 12.64
CA GLU A 433 -41.09 15.80 13.02
C GLU A 433 -40.47 16.47 11.78
N CYS A 434 -41.17 17.46 11.21
CA CYS A 434 -40.70 18.19 10.05
C CYS A 434 -39.60 19.17 10.47
N LYS A 435 -39.97 20.11 11.34
CA LYS A 435 -39.13 21.23 11.79
C LYS A 435 -39.55 21.66 13.20
N THR A 436 -38.62 22.29 13.90
CA THR A 436 -38.86 22.93 15.20
C THR A 436 -38.42 24.39 15.11
N GLN A 437 -39.25 25.31 15.59
CA GLN A 437 -38.92 26.73 15.68
C GLN A 437 -39.12 27.20 17.11
N GLY A 438 -38.03 27.26 17.88
CA GLY A 438 -38.09 27.55 19.31
C GLY A 438 -38.82 26.45 20.08
N ASP A 439 -39.97 26.80 20.63
CA ASP A 439 -40.92 25.95 21.33
C ASP A 439 -42.02 25.35 20.43
N SER A 440 -42.07 25.76 19.16
CA SER A 440 -43.04 25.24 18.21
C SER A 440 -42.55 23.99 17.47
N PHE A 441 -43.44 23.02 17.28
CA PHE A 441 -43.21 21.83 16.45
C PHE A 441 -44.16 21.83 15.25
N MET A 442 -43.59 21.54 14.07
CA MET A 442 -44.35 21.16 12.89
C MET A 442 -44.23 19.65 12.69
N ILE A 443 -45.35 18.94 12.69
CA ILE A 443 -45.41 17.49 12.63
C ILE A 443 -46.37 17.08 11.51
N ALA A 444 -45.95 16.16 10.66
CA ALA A 444 -46.78 15.62 9.59
C ALA A 444 -47.18 14.17 9.87
N PHE A 445 -48.42 13.83 9.55
CA PHE A 445 -49.01 12.50 9.67
C PHE A 445 -49.64 12.08 8.33
N ASP A 446 -49.55 10.79 8.04
CA ASP A 446 -50.22 10.14 6.91
C ASP A 446 -51.69 9.82 7.23
N ASN A 447 -52.03 9.75 8.51
CA ASN A 447 -53.35 9.41 9.02
C ASN A 447 -53.87 10.49 10.01
N PRO A 448 -55.02 11.14 9.73
CA PRO A 448 -55.61 12.14 10.63
C PRO A 448 -55.95 11.60 12.02
N ALA A 449 -56.36 10.34 12.17
CA ALA A 449 -56.64 9.73 13.48
C ALA A 449 -55.37 9.64 14.36
N MET A 450 -54.22 9.39 13.74
CA MET A 450 -52.93 9.36 14.46
C MET A 450 -52.51 10.76 14.91
N ALA A 451 -52.76 11.79 14.09
CA ALA A 451 -52.55 13.19 14.47
C ALA A 451 -53.44 13.60 15.67
N LEU A 452 -54.72 13.19 15.64
CA LEU A 452 -55.65 13.43 16.75
C LEU A 452 -55.16 12.76 18.04
N GLY A 453 -54.78 11.48 17.94
CA GLY A 453 -54.29 10.72 19.07
C GLY A 453 -53.01 11.28 19.67
N PHE A 454 -52.11 11.77 18.81
CA PHE A 454 -50.92 12.51 19.21
C PHE A 454 -51.30 13.74 20.05
N CYS A 455 -52.16 14.62 19.54
CA CYS A 455 -52.53 15.86 20.22
C CYS A 455 -53.17 15.60 21.60
N LEU A 456 -54.12 14.67 21.66
CA LEU A 456 -54.80 14.30 22.91
C LEU A 456 -53.81 13.75 23.95
N ASN A 457 -52.92 12.85 23.54
CA ASN A 457 -51.98 12.24 24.48
C ASN A 457 -50.88 13.23 24.91
N VAL A 458 -50.44 14.15 24.05
CA VAL A 458 -49.52 15.22 24.45
C VAL A 458 -50.18 16.14 25.47
N GLN A 459 -51.43 16.58 25.27
CA GLN A 459 -52.14 17.41 26.25
C GLN A 459 -52.26 16.73 27.62
N LYS A 460 -52.45 15.41 27.63
CA LYS A 460 -52.47 14.58 28.84
C LYS A 460 -51.09 14.45 29.49
N ASP A 461 -50.06 14.13 28.72
CA ASP A 461 -48.71 13.90 29.24
C ASP A 461 -48.09 15.20 29.78
N LEU A 462 -48.36 16.35 29.14
CA LEU A 462 -47.95 17.67 29.63
C LEU A 462 -48.54 17.98 31.01
N LEU A 463 -49.79 17.54 31.27
CA LEU A 463 -50.44 17.72 32.57
C LEU A 463 -49.74 16.93 33.69
N LEU A 464 -49.20 15.75 33.36
CA LEU A 464 -48.55 14.82 34.29
C LEU A 464 -47.04 15.04 34.41
N ALA A 465 -46.45 15.91 33.59
CA ALA A 465 -45.01 16.10 33.50
C ALA A 465 -44.41 16.77 34.74
N ASN A 466 -43.20 16.41 35.15
CA ASN A 466 -42.55 16.99 36.33
C ASN A 466 -41.91 18.36 36.04
N TRP A 467 -42.75 19.40 35.90
CA TRP A 467 -42.30 20.77 35.66
C TRP A 467 -41.46 21.33 36.83
N PRO A 468 -40.51 22.24 36.55
CA PRO A 468 -39.76 22.94 37.60
C PRO A 468 -40.70 23.64 38.58
N LEU A 469 -40.53 23.35 39.88
CA LEU A 469 -41.44 23.81 40.94
C LEU A 469 -41.55 25.34 40.98
N GLU A 470 -40.46 26.06 40.67
CA GLU A 470 -40.47 27.52 40.71
C GLU A 470 -41.38 28.14 39.64
N MET A 471 -41.58 27.46 38.51
CA MET A 471 -42.50 27.92 37.46
C MET A 471 -43.95 27.73 37.88
N LEU A 472 -44.28 26.76 38.74
CA LEU A 472 -45.66 26.51 39.17
C LEU A 472 -46.25 27.64 40.04
N ASN A 473 -45.46 28.65 40.41
CA ASN A 473 -45.93 29.83 41.15
C ASN A 473 -46.48 30.95 40.24
N HIS A 474 -46.29 30.87 38.92
CA HIS A 474 -46.74 31.90 37.97
C HIS A 474 -48.11 31.54 37.35
N SER A 475 -48.95 32.53 37.09
CA SER A 475 -50.33 32.35 36.58
C SER A 475 -50.41 31.41 35.37
N ASP A 476 -49.49 31.60 34.42
CA ASP A 476 -49.52 30.89 33.13
C ASP A 476 -49.08 29.42 33.24
N THR A 477 -48.47 29.03 34.36
CA THR A 477 -47.85 27.71 34.56
C THR A 477 -48.31 27.01 35.82
N MET A 478 -49.05 27.70 36.70
CA MET A 478 -49.51 27.16 37.97
C MET A 478 -50.46 25.98 37.83
N GLU A 479 -50.60 25.23 38.92
CA GLU A 479 -51.63 24.19 39.01
C GLU A 479 -53.01 24.85 39.15
N VAL A 480 -53.90 24.54 38.21
CA VAL A 480 -55.32 24.91 38.31
C VAL A 480 -56.11 23.64 38.57
N LYS A 481 -56.86 23.61 39.67
CA LYS A 481 -57.73 22.49 40.03
C LYS A 481 -59.18 22.95 40.11
N CYS A 482 -60.09 22.15 39.57
CA CYS A 482 -61.54 22.30 39.74
C CYS A 482 -62.06 21.00 40.36
N GLU A 483 -62.76 21.09 41.50
CA GLU A 483 -63.29 19.91 42.23
C GLU A 483 -62.23 18.81 42.45
N GLU A 484 -61.06 19.22 42.97
CA GLU A 484 -59.85 18.39 43.18
C GLU A 484 -59.18 17.81 41.92
N GLN A 485 -59.75 18.04 40.74
CA GLN A 485 -59.18 17.59 39.48
C GLN A 485 -58.23 18.62 38.88
N LEU A 486 -57.05 18.16 38.48
CA LEU A 486 -56.06 18.97 37.79
C LEU A 486 -56.52 19.29 36.35
N ILE A 487 -56.75 20.58 36.08
CA ILE A 487 -57.15 21.12 34.78
C ILE A 487 -55.92 21.57 34.00
N HIS A 488 -55.02 22.28 34.67
CA HIS A 488 -53.79 22.74 34.06
C HIS A 488 -52.59 22.61 35.00
N ARG A 489 -51.40 22.36 34.42
CA ARG A 489 -50.12 22.31 35.12
C ARG A 489 -48.96 22.50 34.14
N GLY A 490 -48.02 23.39 34.46
CA GLY A 490 -46.87 23.73 33.61
C GLY A 490 -47.19 24.55 32.37
N PRO A 491 -46.25 24.74 31.43
CA PRO A 491 -46.48 25.55 30.23
C PRO A 491 -47.68 25.06 29.41
N ARG A 492 -48.54 25.98 28.95
CA ARG A 492 -49.74 25.63 28.19
C ARG A 492 -49.41 25.54 26.71
N VAL A 493 -49.71 24.40 26.09
CA VAL A 493 -49.40 24.18 24.67
C VAL A 493 -50.65 24.33 23.83
N ARG A 494 -50.59 25.18 22.82
CA ARG A 494 -51.57 25.37 21.77
C ARG A 494 -51.34 24.34 20.68
N MET A 495 -52.40 23.82 20.06
CA MET A 495 -52.28 22.89 18.95
C MET A 495 -53.30 23.20 17.86
N GLY A 496 -52.83 23.20 16.62
CA GLY A 496 -53.66 23.36 15.42
C GLY A 496 -53.49 22.18 14.48
N ILE A 497 -54.60 21.62 13.99
CA ILE A 497 -54.61 20.47 13.09
C ILE A 497 -55.34 20.83 11.79
N HIS A 498 -54.77 20.47 10.65
CA HIS A 498 -55.45 20.55 9.37
C HIS A 498 -55.06 19.38 8.46
N THR A 499 -56.03 18.85 7.72
CA THR A 499 -55.81 17.85 6.66
C THR A 499 -56.06 18.49 5.32
N GLY A 500 -55.12 18.32 4.37
CA GLY A 500 -55.27 18.87 3.04
C GLY A 500 -54.35 18.23 2.01
N SER A 501 -54.66 18.50 0.74
CA SER A 501 -53.83 18.08 -0.41
C SER A 501 -53.08 19.24 -1.06
N ASP A 502 -53.25 20.47 -0.55
CA ASP A 502 -52.65 21.68 -1.13
C ASP A 502 -51.29 21.98 -0.48
N CYS A 503 -50.34 21.08 -0.72
CA CYS A 503 -48.94 21.29 -0.38
C CYS A 503 -47.98 20.52 -1.29
N GLU A 504 -46.82 21.11 -1.51
CA GLU A 504 -45.71 20.47 -2.19
C GLU A 504 -44.83 19.72 -1.18
N ILE A 505 -44.51 18.46 -1.53
CA ILE A 505 -43.66 17.57 -0.74
C ILE A 505 -42.25 17.60 -1.33
N HIS A 506 -41.29 18.17 -0.61
CA HIS A 506 -39.90 18.33 -1.06
C HIS A 506 -38.94 17.54 -0.20
N LEU A 507 -37.92 16.92 -0.80
CA LEU A 507 -36.78 16.41 -0.05
C LEU A 507 -35.68 17.49 -0.06
N ASP A 508 -35.43 18.10 1.08
CA ASP A 508 -34.35 19.08 1.22
C ASP A 508 -33.00 18.38 0.98
N LYS A 509 -32.26 18.83 -0.04
CA LYS A 509 -30.95 18.26 -0.43
C LYS A 509 -29.87 18.46 0.62
N THR A 510 -30.03 19.45 1.50
CA THR A 510 -29.06 19.77 2.55
C THR A 510 -29.36 18.95 3.80
N THR A 511 -30.57 19.03 4.32
CA THR A 511 -30.95 18.34 5.56
C THR A 511 -31.32 16.87 5.34
N GLN A 512 -31.58 16.47 4.09
CA GLN A 512 -32.06 15.13 3.70
C GLN A 512 -33.37 14.72 4.42
N ARG A 513 -34.15 15.72 4.83
CA ARG A 513 -35.47 15.60 5.48
C ARG A 513 -36.56 15.97 4.49
N MET A 514 -37.73 15.35 4.64
CA MET A 514 -38.94 15.80 3.94
C MET A 514 -39.38 17.14 4.51
N ASP A 515 -39.75 18.05 3.63
CA ASP A 515 -40.29 19.37 3.90
C ASP A 515 -41.63 19.51 3.20
N TYR A 516 -42.55 20.24 3.81
CA TYR A 516 -43.91 20.42 3.31
C TYR A 516 -44.15 21.92 3.22
N ILE A 517 -44.54 22.40 2.04
CA ILE A 517 -44.72 23.83 1.78
C ILE A 517 -46.04 24.01 1.04
N GLY A 518 -46.90 24.90 1.52
CA GLY A 518 -48.17 25.20 0.86
C GLY A 518 -49.28 25.57 1.83
N ASN A 519 -50.48 25.74 1.30
CA ASN A 519 -51.64 26.21 2.05
C ASN A 519 -52.04 25.26 3.18
N THR A 520 -51.88 23.95 3.00
CA THR A 520 -52.14 22.97 4.07
C THR A 520 -51.27 23.24 5.31
N VAL A 521 -50.00 23.60 5.13
CA VAL A 521 -49.08 23.92 6.24
C VAL A 521 -49.42 25.27 6.85
N ASN A 522 -49.68 26.27 6.00
CA ASN A 522 -50.03 27.61 6.46
C ASN A 522 -51.33 27.58 7.29
N LYS A 523 -52.36 26.88 6.83
CA LYS A 523 -53.64 26.76 7.52
C LYS A 523 -53.49 26.06 8.88
N ALA A 524 -52.75 24.95 8.96
CA ALA A 524 -52.46 24.30 10.23
C ALA A 524 -51.76 25.23 11.24
N SER A 525 -50.76 26.01 10.79
CA SER A 525 -50.05 26.99 11.62
C SER A 525 -50.97 28.12 12.10
N LYS A 526 -51.85 28.63 11.24
CA LYS A 526 -52.79 29.71 11.61
C LYS A 526 -53.85 29.24 12.61
N ILE A 527 -54.32 28.01 12.46
CA ILE A 527 -55.25 27.39 13.42
C ILE A 527 -54.59 27.23 14.79
N GLU A 528 -53.31 26.83 14.84
CA GLU A 528 -52.55 26.79 16.09
C GLU A 528 -52.46 28.18 16.72
N SER A 529 -52.15 29.21 15.93
CA SER A 529 -51.92 30.56 16.45
C SER A 529 -53.15 31.18 17.13
N ILE A 530 -54.36 30.85 16.67
CA ILE A 530 -55.63 31.26 17.30
C ILE A 530 -56.09 30.30 18.40
N ALA A 531 -55.46 29.14 18.54
CA ALA A 531 -55.77 28.20 19.60
C ALA A 531 -55.35 28.75 20.95
N GLU A 532 -56.03 28.30 21.99
CA GLU A 532 -55.64 28.61 23.36
C GLU A 532 -54.82 27.48 23.98
N GLY A 533 -53.99 27.84 24.94
CA GLY A 533 -53.05 26.95 25.60
C GLY A 533 -53.78 25.87 26.36
N GLY A 534 -53.45 24.63 26.05
CA GLY A 534 -54.13 23.46 26.60
C GLY A 534 -55.31 22.97 25.75
N ARG A 535 -55.55 23.59 24.59
CA ARG A 535 -56.60 23.20 23.63
C ARG A 535 -56.02 22.72 22.30
N ILE A 536 -56.89 22.09 21.53
CA ILE A 536 -56.59 21.53 20.21
C ILE A 536 -57.68 22.02 19.27
N TYR A 537 -57.32 22.89 18.32
CA TYR A 537 -58.22 23.37 17.29
C TYR A 537 -57.94 22.65 15.98
N CYS A 538 -58.98 22.49 15.17
CA CYS A 538 -58.88 21.84 13.87
C CYS A 538 -59.78 22.48 12.84
N SER A 539 -59.46 22.26 11.57
CA SER A 539 -60.27 22.74 10.45
C SER A 539 -61.44 21.80 10.14
N GLU A 540 -62.43 22.31 9.42
CA GLU A 540 -63.52 21.51 8.86
C GLU A 540 -63.02 20.32 8.03
N GLU A 541 -62.04 20.53 7.15
CA GLU A 541 -61.50 19.47 6.30
C GLU A 541 -60.85 18.34 7.11
N PHE A 542 -60.31 18.65 8.28
CA PHE A 542 -59.82 17.64 9.21
C PHE A 542 -60.97 16.80 9.79
N VAL A 543 -62.06 17.45 10.21
CA VAL A 543 -63.26 16.78 10.73
C VAL A 543 -63.90 15.89 9.66
N GLU A 544 -64.02 16.38 8.42
CA GLU A 544 -64.49 15.58 7.28
C GLU A 544 -63.61 14.36 7.03
N ALA A 545 -62.28 14.53 7.05
CA ALA A 545 -61.34 13.42 6.85
C ALA A 545 -61.47 12.34 7.94
N ILE A 546 -61.66 12.74 9.21
CA ILE A 546 -61.93 11.82 10.32
C ILE A 546 -63.28 11.11 10.13
N ASN A 547 -64.34 11.84 9.79
CA ASN A 547 -65.67 11.27 9.59
C ASN A 547 -65.67 10.25 8.44
N HIS A 548 -64.93 10.53 7.36
CA HIS A 548 -64.75 9.58 6.25
C HIS A 548 -64.03 8.30 6.69
N GLN A 549 -62.99 8.41 7.54
CA GLN A 549 -62.32 7.23 8.10
C GLN A 549 -63.23 6.40 9.01
N VAL A 550 -64.02 7.06 9.87
CA VAL A 550 -65.00 6.42 10.74
C VAL A 550 -66.05 5.68 9.91
N ALA A 551 -66.61 6.33 8.87
CA ALA A 551 -67.59 5.71 7.98
C ALA A 551 -67.00 4.49 7.26
N HIS A 552 -65.78 4.60 6.74
CA HIS A 552 -65.09 3.50 6.08
C HIS A 552 -64.88 2.30 7.02
N GLN A 553 -64.45 2.54 8.26
CA GLN A 553 -64.22 1.48 9.24
C GLN A 553 -65.51 0.76 9.66
N LEU A 554 -66.61 1.49 9.82
CA LEU A 554 -67.92 0.91 10.11
C LEU A 554 -68.41 0.01 8.96
N ILE A 555 -68.07 0.35 7.71
CA ILE A 555 -68.42 -0.44 6.52
C ILE A 555 -67.55 -1.69 6.39
N THR A 556 -66.25 -1.62 6.68
CA THR A 556 -65.30 -2.71 6.41
C THR A 556 -65.27 -3.83 7.46
N MET A 557 -65.96 -3.69 8.61
CA MET A 557 -66.01 -4.69 9.70
C MET A 557 -64.63 -5.22 10.13
N GLU A 558 -63.60 -4.38 10.14
CA GLU A 558 -62.27 -4.79 10.59
C GLU A 558 -62.28 -5.14 12.10
N LYS A 559 -61.74 -6.32 12.45
CA LYS A 559 -61.77 -6.89 13.81
C LYS A 559 -60.86 -6.18 14.82
N GLU A 560 -59.89 -5.41 14.37
CA GLU A 560 -59.02 -4.59 15.21
C GLU A 560 -59.33 -3.13 14.91
N ALA A 561 -60.31 -2.59 15.60
CA ALA A 561 -60.65 -1.19 15.43
C ALA A 561 -59.56 -0.30 16.03
N ASP A 562 -59.14 0.74 15.30
CA ASP A 562 -58.27 1.77 15.86
C ASP A 562 -58.99 2.40 17.06
N LEU A 563 -58.41 2.25 18.26
CA LEU A 563 -59.00 2.70 19.53
C LEU A 563 -59.39 4.19 19.49
N MET A 564 -58.71 4.99 18.67
CA MET A 564 -59.06 6.41 18.47
C MET A 564 -60.39 6.58 17.71
N LEU A 565 -60.60 5.81 16.65
CA LEU A 565 -61.83 5.87 15.87
C LEU A 565 -63.01 5.30 16.67
N GLU A 566 -62.81 4.27 17.48
CA GLU A 566 -63.84 3.79 18.44
C GLU A 566 -64.24 4.88 19.45
N ASN A 567 -63.29 5.69 19.92
CA ASN A 567 -63.59 6.78 20.84
C ASN A 567 -64.44 7.86 20.17
N ILE A 568 -64.25 8.13 18.88
CA ILE A 568 -65.09 9.06 18.11
C ILE A 568 -66.49 8.48 17.90
N VAL A 569 -66.60 7.21 17.48
CA VAL A 569 -67.90 6.51 17.28
C VAL A 569 -68.73 6.50 18.56
N ASN A 570 -68.10 6.24 19.70
CA ASN A 570 -68.75 6.22 21.01
C ASN A 570 -68.99 7.63 21.59
N LYS A 571 -68.82 8.70 20.80
CA LYS A 571 -68.96 10.11 21.19
C LYS A 571 -68.09 10.53 22.39
N ASN A 572 -67.00 9.81 22.65
CA ASN A 572 -66.01 10.17 23.67
C ASN A 572 -65.12 11.31 23.19
N ILE A 573 -64.96 11.49 21.88
CA ILE A 573 -64.33 12.65 21.28
C ILE A 573 -65.38 13.39 20.47
N GLN A 574 -65.48 14.71 20.64
CA GLN A 574 -66.42 15.57 19.93
C GLN A 574 -65.70 16.77 19.32
N PHE A 575 -66.25 17.27 18.22
CA PHE A 575 -65.76 18.46 17.52
C PHE A 575 -66.79 19.59 17.70
N GLN A 576 -66.50 20.53 18.58
CA GLN A 576 -67.38 21.67 18.84
C GLN A 576 -67.07 22.80 17.85
N PRO A 577 -68.02 23.25 17.01
CA PRO A 577 -67.80 24.42 16.18
C PRO A 577 -67.63 25.67 17.05
N LEU A 578 -66.57 26.44 16.80
CA LEU A 578 -66.30 27.72 17.45
C LEU A 578 -66.82 28.91 16.64
N GLY A 579 -66.95 28.75 15.31
CA GLY A 579 -67.41 29.79 14.40
C GLY A 579 -66.55 29.90 13.14
N LEU A 580 -66.79 30.97 12.38
CA LEU A 580 -66.06 31.35 11.18
C LEU A 580 -64.96 32.36 11.55
N GLU A 581 -63.71 32.00 11.33
CA GLU A 581 -62.55 32.85 11.63
C GLU A 581 -61.83 33.30 10.36
N GLU A 582 -61.37 34.55 10.34
CA GLU A 582 -60.50 35.09 9.27
C GLU A 582 -59.04 34.80 9.62
N LEU A 583 -58.45 33.80 8.96
CA LEU A 583 -57.08 33.39 9.22
C LEU A 583 -56.10 34.29 8.45
N SER A 584 -55.26 35.03 9.17
CA SER A 584 -54.30 35.96 8.55
C SER A 584 -53.45 35.32 7.44
N GLY A 585 -53.57 35.87 6.22
CA GLY A 585 -52.81 35.41 5.05
C GLY A 585 -53.45 34.26 4.27
N LEU A 586 -54.69 33.88 4.59
CA LEU A 586 -55.53 32.99 3.80
C LEU A 586 -56.79 33.74 3.34
N GLU A 587 -57.28 33.41 2.15
CA GLU A 587 -58.50 34.02 1.61
C GLU A 587 -59.75 33.33 2.17
N GLY A 588 -60.72 34.13 2.64
CA GLY A 588 -62.03 33.66 3.07
C GLY A 588 -62.17 33.39 4.57
N LEU A 589 -63.40 33.04 4.95
CA LEU A 589 -63.73 32.62 6.31
C LEU A 589 -63.53 31.10 6.44
N HIS A 590 -62.98 30.66 7.57
CA HIS A 590 -62.71 29.25 7.82
C HIS A 590 -63.43 28.76 9.07
N SER A 591 -64.15 27.65 8.95
CA SER A 591 -64.81 26.99 10.09
C SER A 591 -63.78 26.32 10.99
N ILE A 592 -63.75 26.72 12.26
CA ILE A 592 -62.82 26.17 13.27
C ILE A 592 -63.59 25.33 14.29
N TYR A 593 -63.02 24.18 14.62
CA TYR A 593 -63.58 23.23 15.57
C TYR A 593 -62.63 23.03 16.74
N TRP A 594 -63.17 23.02 17.96
CA TRP A 594 -62.46 22.59 19.16
C TRP A 594 -62.63 21.08 19.37
N VAL A 595 -61.51 20.37 19.50
CA VAL A 595 -61.49 18.95 19.86
C VAL A 595 -61.69 18.78 21.37
N MET A 596 -62.77 18.08 21.75
CA MET A 596 -63.12 17.79 23.14
C MET A 596 -63.02 16.29 23.44
N ASP A 597 -62.25 15.92 24.46
CA ASP A 597 -62.25 14.56 25.03
C ASP A 597 -63.23 14.49 26.21
N MET A 598 -64.42 13.97 25.95
CA MET A 598 -65.52 13.84 26.91
C MET A 598 -65.24 12.83 28.03
N LYS A 599 -64.25 11.94 27.88
CA LYS A 599 -63.79 11.08 28.99
C LYS A 599 -62.94 11.84 29.99
N SER A 600 -62.24 12.87 29.53
CA SER A 600 -61.41 13.70 30.35
C SER A 600 -62.24 14.84 30.93
N ARG A 601 -62.57 14.76 32.24
CA ARG A 601 -63.36 15.83 32.86
C ARG A 601 -62.71 17.22 32.74
N ARG A 602 -61.39 17.30 32.48
CA ARG A 602 -60.71 18.56 32.12
C ARG A 602 -61.41 19.30 30.98
N TYR A 603 -61.78 18.60 29.90
CA TYR A 603 -62.41 19.24 28.74
C TYR A 603 -63.84 19.66 29.06
N ILE A 604 -64.57 18.87 29.85
CA ILE A 604 -65.89 19.24 30.37
C ILE A 604 -65.82 20.52 31.21
N TYR A 605 -64.84 20.64 32.11
CA TYR A 605 -64.66 21.84 32.94
C TYR A 605 -64.26 23.07 32.12
N LEU A 606 -63.35 22.92 31.14
CA LEU A 606 -62.99 24.03 30.24
C LEU A 606 -64.23 24.52 29.49
N GLN A 607 -65.03 23.60 28.95
CA GLN A 607 -66.27 23.92 28.26
C GLN A 607 -67.26 24.67 29.18
N GLN A 608 -67.41 24.23 30.44
CA GLN A 608 -68.32 24.86 31.41
C GLN A 608 -67.87 26.26 31.82
N LEU A 609 -66.57 26.46 32.10
CA LEU A 609 -66.02 27.77 32.45
C LEU A 609 -66.25 28.78 31.33
N GLU A 610 -66.16 28.36 30.08
CA GLU A 610 -66.17 29.29 28.95
C GLU A 610 -67.55 29.56 28.40
N LEU A 611 -68.44 28.56 28.44
CA LEU A 611 -69.88 28.76 28.24
C LEU A 611 -70.48 29.59 29.39
N SER A 612 -69.87 29.58 30.59
CA SER A 612 -70.26 30.50 31.68
C SER A 612 -69.72 31.92 31.51
N THR A 613 -68.61 32.10 30.76
CA THR A 613 -68.07 33.42 30.38
C THR A 613 -68.59 33.96 29.07
N ILE A 614 -69.43 33.20 28.34
CA ILE A 614 -70.56 33.82 27.65
C ILE A 614 -71.45 34.34 28.79
N HIS A 615 -71.06 35.49 29.36
CA HIS A 615 -72.07 36.46 29.69
C HIS A 615 -72.95 36.50 28.45
N ILE A 616 -74.16 35.95 28.57
CA ILE A 616 -75.33 36.55 27.97
C ILE A 616 -75.26 37.98 28.48
N ASN A 617 -74.46 38.78 27.80
CA ASN A 617 -74.59 40.20 27.84
C ASN A 617 -76.02 40.33 27.34
N THR A 618 -76.91 40.66 28.27
CA THR A 618 -78.30 40.99 28.01
C THR A 618 -78.44 42.19 27.06
N ASP A 619 -77.35 42.62 26.41
CA ASP A 619 -77.35 43.28 25.12
C ASP A 619 -77.48 42.23 24.00
N PHE A 620 -78.71 41.78 23.78
CA PHE A 620 -79.14 41.44 22.42
C PHE A 620 -78.96 42.71 21.55
N ARG A 621 -77.77 42.91 20.98
CA ARG A 621 -77.45 44.08 20.12
C ARG A 621 -78.30 44.18 18.87
N TYR A 622 -79.12 43.18 18.58
CA TYR A 622 -79.83 43.01 17.32
C TYR A 622 -81.35 42.83 17.46
N ILE A 623 -81.98 42.96 18.65
CA ILE A 623 -83.45 42.85 18.73
C ILE A 623 -84.14 43.93 17.90
N ASP A 624 -83.60 45.16 17.87
CA ASP A 624 -84.15 46.23 17.05
C ASP A 624 -83.88 45.99 15.55
N GLU A 625 -82.75 45.38 15.19
CA GLU A 625 -82.45 44.98 13.81
C GLU A 625 -83.30 43.78 13.33
N LEU A 626 -83.59 42.82 14.21
CA LEU A 626 -84.51 41.69 13.99
C LEU A 626 -85.96 42.18 13.81
N LYS A 627 -86.40 43.18 14.58
CA LYS A 627 -87.68 43.85 14.37
C LYS A 627 -87.70 44.62 13.06
N HIS A 628 -86.60 45.28 12.70
CA HIS A 628 -86.51 46.05 11.46
C HIS A 628 -86.53 45.17 10.20
N TYR A 629 -85.89 44.00 10.24
CA TYR A 629 -85.92 42.98 9.18
C TYR A 629 -87.34 42.46 8.88
N LEU A 630 -88.17 42.31 9.91
CA LEU A 630 -89.56 41.84 9.76
C LEU A 630 -90.50 42.90 9.16
N TYR A 631 -90.20 44.19 9.33
CA TYR A 631 -90.99 45.27 8.74
C TYR A 631 -90.53 45.67 7.32
N ASP A 632 -89.23 45.53 7.03
CA ASP A 632 -88.66 45.72 5.69
C ASP A 632 -87.45 44.78 5.46
N PRO A 633 -87.67 43.62 4.83
CA PRO A 633 -86.62 42.62 4.56
C PRO A 633 -85.49 43.12 3.65
N THR A 634 -85.70 44.22 2.92
CA THR A 634 -84.73 44.77 1.96
C THR A 634 -83.72 45.73 2.59
N SER A 635 -83.91 46.08 3.87
CA SER A 635 -83.15 47.13 4.56
C SER A 635 -81.78 46.71 5.11
N LEU A 636 -81.46 45.41 5.14
CA LEU A 636 -80.22 44.87 5.72
C LEU A 636 -79.27 44.33 4.65
N ASP A 637 -77.96 44.51 4.86
CA ASP A 637 -76.90 43.96 4.01
C ASP A 637 -76.87 42.42 4.08
N ASP A 638 -76.55 41.77 2.97
CA ASP A 638 -76.63 40.30 2.86
C ASP A 638 -75.65 39.58 3.79
N LYS A 639 -74.54 40.24 4.16
CA LYS A 639 -73.58 39.73 5.17
C LYS A 639 -74.20 39.68 6.57
N ILE A 640 -75.02 40.68 6.92
CA ILE A 640 -75.71 40.74 8.22
C ILE A 640 -76.82 39.69 8.27
N LYS A 641 -77.56 39.50 7.16
CA LYS A 641 -78.58 38.44 7.05
C LYS A 641 -77.99 37.05 7.23
N SER A 642 -76.86 36.76 6.59
CA SER A 642 -76.21 35.44 6.66
C SER A 642 -75.70 35.12 8.07
N ASN A 643 -75.07 36.09 8.74
CA ASN A 643 -74.59 35.93 10.11
C ASN A 643 -75.74 35.73 11.10
N LEU A 644 -76.82 36.51 10.98
CA LEU A 644 -77.99 36.41 11.84
C LEU A 644 -78.67 35.03 11.71
N MET A 645 -78.79 34.52 10.48
CA MET A 645 -79.34 33.19 10.22
C MET A 645 -78.43 32.06 10.73
N PHE A 646 -77.12 32.19 10.56
CA PHE A 646 -76.15 31.23 11.10
C PHE A 646 -76.23 31.15 12.62
N GLU A 647 -76.32 32.28 13.33
CA GLU A 647 -76.50 32.31 14.78
C GLU A 647 -77.83 31.66 15.21
N ILE A 648 -78.95 31.97 14.54
CA ILE A 648 -80.26 31.37 14.83
C ILE A 648 -80.22 29.85 14.63
N PHE A 649 -79.66 29.35 13.52
CA PHE A 649 -79.55 27.91 13.28
C PHE A 649 -78.61 27.22 14.27
N THR A 650 -77.52 27.88 14.66
CA THR A 650 -76.59 27.36 15.67
C THR A 650 -77.26 27.24 17.04
N ILE A 651 -78.11 28.19 17.42
CA ILE A 651 -78.87 28.16 18.67
C ILE A 651 -79.90 27.01 18.64
N ILE A 652 -80.67 26.88 17.54
CA ILE A 652 -81.70 25.84 17.39
C ILE A 652 -81.08 24.44 17.37
N ASN A 653 -79.99 24.23 16.62
CA ASN A 653 -79.40 22.91 16.42
C ASN A 653 -78.67 22.38 17.68
N ASN A 654 -78.25 23.30 18.58
CA ASN A 654 -77.57 22.96 19.83
C ASN A 654 -78.51 22.78 21.04
N GLY A 655 -79.83 22.94 20.87
CA GLY A 655 -80.82 22.58 21.90
C GLY A 655 -80.88 23.48 23.14
N TYR A 656 -80.41 24.73 23.06
CA TYR A 656 -80.49 25.68 24.17
C TYR A 656 -81.88 26.32 24.27
N PHE A 657 -82.82 25.58 24.86
CA PHE A 657 -84.07 26.16 25.37
C PHE A 657 -84.26 25.76 26.83
N ASP A 658 -84.07 26.72 27.73
CA ASP A 658 -84.86 26.80 28.96
C ASP A 658 -85.75 28.04 28.79
N ILE A 659 -86.95 27.85 28.22
CA ILE A 659 -87.94 28.91 28.07
C ILE A 659 -88.65 29.04 29.43
N PRO A 660 -88.60 30.20 30.12
CA PRO A 660 -89.52 30.48 31.21
C PRO A 660 -90.93 30.38 30.63
N SER A 661 -91.82 29.62 31.26
CA SER A 661 -93.14 29.18 30.75
C SER A 661 -94.18 30.30 30.45
N SER A 662 -93.78 31.51 30.09
CA SER A 662 -94.64 32.68 29.92
C SER A 662 -94.45 33.49 28.63
N THR A 663 -93.75 33.02 27.59
CA THR A 663 -93.65 33.79 26.33
C THR A 663 -93.87 32.94 25.08
N THR A 664 -95.14 32.57 24.83
CA THR A 664 -95.62 32.03 23.55
C THR A 664 -95.44 32.97 22.34
N GLU A 665 -95.12 34.25 22.56
CA GLU A 665 -94.85 35.22 21.49
C GLU A 665 -93.48 35.01 20.82
N PHE A 666 -92.48 34.49 21.53
CA PHE A 666 -91.11 34.39 21.01
C PHE A 666 -90.91 33.19 20.06
N GLU A 667 -91.61 32.08 20.31
CA GLU A 667 -91.63 30.93 19.39
C GLU A 667 -92.35 31.27 18.09
N GLY A 668 -93.49 31.98 18.16
CA GLY A 668 -94.17 32.51 16.97
C GLY A 668 -93.30 33.51 16.20
N PHE A 669 -92.48 34.30 16.91
CA PHE A 669 -91.55 35.27 16.34
C PHE A 669 -90.41 34.60 15.55
N LEU A 670 -89.77 33.57 16.09
CA LEU A 670 -88.72 32.81 15.39
C LEU A 670 -89.27 32.03 14.18
N PHE A 671 -90.44 31.43 14.33
CA PHE A 671 -91.06 30.64 13.25
C PHE A 671 -91.39 31.52 12.03
N SER A 672 -91.83 32.77 12.26
CA SER A 672 -92.15 33.71 11.20
C SER A 672 -90.91 34.22 10.43
N ILE A 673 -89.76 34.38 11.11
CA ILE A 673 -88.48 34.78 10.49
C ILE A 673 -87.93 33.66 9.59
N VAL A 674 -87.89 32.43 10.11
CA VAL A 674 -87.40 31.27 9.34
C VAL A 674 -88.31 30.99 8.15
N PHE A 675 -89.64 31.06 8.33
CA PHE A 675 -90.60 30.87 7.25
C PHE A 675 -90.44 31.93 6.14
N HIS A 676 -90.27 33.20 6.50
CA HIS A 676 -90.10 34.28 5.51
C HIS A 676 -88.79 34.16 4.72
N TYR A 677 -87.68 33.83 5.39
CA TYR A 677 -86.38 33.64 4.72
C TYR A 677 -86.40 32.46 3.74
N VAL A 678 -86.95 31.31 4.16
CA VAL A 678 -87.10 30.13 3.29
C VAL A 678 -88.02 30.44 2.11
N PHE A 679 -89.11 31.16 2.34
CA PHE A 679 -90.06 31.53 1.28
C PHE A 679 -89.46 32.48 0.23
N GLU A 680 -88.66 33.47 0.63
CA GLU A 680 -87.99 34.38 -0.33
C GLU A 680 -86.85 33.67 -1.11
N ARG A 681 -86.10 32.77 -0.47
CA ARG A 681 -85.08 31.92 -1.15
C ARG A 681 -85.71 30.99 -2.20
N LEU A 682 -86.83 30.35 -1.87
CA LEU A 682 -87.56 29.47 -2.81
C LEU A 682 -88.12 30.26 -4.00
N LYS A 683 -88.42 31.55 -3.81
CA LYS A 683 -88.92 32.46 -4.85
C LYS A 683 -87.83 32.89 -5.84
N GLU A 684 -86.58 33.04 -5.38
CA GLU A 684 -85.42 33.31 -6.23
C GLU A 684 -84.97 32.08 -7.03
N GLU A 685 -85.14 30.87 -6.48
CA GLU A 685 -84.72 29.61 -7.13
C GLU A 685 -85.82 28.98 -8.01
N ASN A 686 -87.02 29.56 -8.07
CA ASN A 686 -88.15 29.11 -8.91
C ASN A 686 -88.57 27.64 -8.68
N GLU A 687 -88.30 27.10 -7.50
CA GLU A 687 -88.72 25.76 -7.07
C GLU A 687 -89.82 25.89 -6.01
N TYR A 688 -91.07 25.73 -6.43
CA TYR A 688 -92.21 25.56 -5.51
C TYR A 688 -92.31 24.08 -5.14
N TYR A 689 -91.74 23.66 -4.00
CA TYR A 689 -92.21 22.48 -3.25
C TYR A 689 -91.90 22.57 -1.76
#